data_AF-A0A957DX82-F1
#
_entry.id   AF-A0A957DX82-F1
#
_cell.length_a   1.000
_cell.length_b   1.000
_cell.length_c   1.000
_cell.angle_alpha   90.00
_cell.angle_beta   90.00
_cell.angle_gamma   90.00
#
_symmetry.space_group_name_H-M   'P 1'
#
loop_
_entity.id
_entity.type
_entity.pdbx_description
1 polymer ?
#
loop_
_entity_poly.entity_id
_entity_poly.type
_entity_poly.pdbx_seq_one_letter_code
_entity_poly.pdbx_strand_id
1 'polypeptide(L)'
;MKTQHAPKFFLHTSLIILLLSLLLVVSQHAVRPASAGGVNETEVTLAAGVVTITDINGGSSNDKLTLSYAGGTYTLNDSGGLAIDVSSIAGSTGSGSNNVTFPDTGVTGITFDLLGGDDTISVNSVQASFSDNFTVMSGTGLDSATINADIATTGSGAVNITTTGNILLNSGASLTTVDGGIMLTANEAGTQSASFSGITALNTVIQTTGTGDIQLLGKGAGNNNTTSYRYGIALYTGTSVSSTAAGAAAGKITITGTGAEGPDGEVGVYMGQTTTDVTSVDGDIEITGIGGNGSGDGNVGVSLNSIETIQSTGTGATAAKITIHGTSGTGNSYNEGVYIYGNTTDVTSVDGDIQITGISNGANSRNDGVALRDMDKIASTGTNLDAATITINGENSGNNNSYGLYFFTFDIFSAAGAIQLTGTSSPVGSPFLNDGIRINDGTIQVTNGPLNLDGVCIGGDSSGIGLSFANLISVGGGHILMNADGGDSGNGYNDFSGFSNVSIGGVTHTGDIFINADSVNIDGTSIDSDGALTVQPKTPGTTIGLGSSYVGVDRLDLNDTELSNLQDGFSSITIGNSDAGDITVESAIFKDPLILLTAGNIHNTFGTSITNIGNNTTFDGTLAPGLSPGTFSVNGDVSFADDSSFAVELTGATTTGPHDKLTATGGVTIGSNVSLNLDTSGYTTHQTGVITLIQNGNGAVNGTFNGLPEGAETNNGGSPNFIISYVGGDGNDVTLTATTPTTLTLARFGTTASGATTNGLFWVIAGGLGLFSLLVVWRRRQESTNGS
;
A
#
# COMPACT_ATOMS: atom_id res chain seq x y z
N MET A 1 19.71 -51.93 26.28
CA MET A 1 21.17 -51.72 26.30
C MET A 1 21.45 -50.26 26.02
N LYS A 2 22.04 -49.58 27.02
CA LYS A 2 22.97 -48.43 26.95
C LYS A 2 22.53 -47.14 26.22
N THR A 3 22.09 -46.10 26.94
CA THR A 3 22.85 -45.01 27.65
C THR A 3 23.19 -43.83 26.74
N GLN A 4 22.51 -42.68 26.94
CA GLN A 4 23.02 -41.45 27.56
C GLN A 4 24.18 -40.76 26.80
N HIS A 5 23.97 -39.49 26.44
CA HIS A 5 24.81 -38.39 26.95
C HIS A 5 24.15 -37.02 26.74
N ALA A 6 23.86 -36.36 27.87
CA ALA A 6 23.98 -34.92 28.02
C ALA A 6 25.39 -34.60 28.60
N PRO A 7 25.83 -33.34 28.50
CA PRO A 7 26.45 -32.63 29.63
C PRO A 7 25.76 -31.25 29.79
N LYS A 8 25.23 -30.76 30.93
CA LYS A 8 25.79 -30.44 32.27
C LYS A 8 27.13 -29.69 32.24
N PHE A 9 27.12 -28.48 32.81
CA PHE A 9 28.03 -27.87 33.81
C PHE A 9 27.83 -26.32 33.78
N PHE A 10 27.79 -25.50 34.84
CA PHE A 10 27.83 -25.67 36.29
C PHE A 10 27.31 -24.38 36.99
N LEU A 11 26.65 -24.57 38.14
CA LEU A 11 26.40 -23.57 39.20
C LEU A 11 27.71 -23.21 39.92
N HIS A 12 27.84 -21.98 40.45
CA HIS A 12 28.38 -21.62 41.78
C HIS A 12 28.14 -20.10 42.02
N THR A 13 27.13 -19.70 42.82
CA THR A 13 27.12 -19.39 44.28
C THR A 13 27.67 -18.01 44.70
N SER A 14 26.76 -17.18 45.24
CA SER A 14 26.83 -16.36 46.48
C SER A 14 25.50 -15.58 46.55
N LEU A 15 24.45 -15.97 47.31
CA LEU A 15 24.21 -15.96 48.76
C LEU A 15 24.33 -14.56 49.41
N ILE A 16 23.28 -14.19 50.19
CA ILE A 16 23.16 -13.08 51.16
C ILE A 16 22.72 -11.75 50.49
N ILE A 17 21.51 -11.19 50.62
CA ILE A 17 20.68 -10.86 51.80
C ILE A 17 19.19 -10.84 51.39
N LEU A 18 18.38 -11.72 51.98
CA LEU A 18 16.92 -11.59 52.04
C LEU A 18 16.48 -12.24 53.35
N LEU A 19 16.31 -11.45 54.42
CA LEU A 19 15.55 -11.85 55.61
C LEU A 19 15.27 -10.62 56.52
N LEU A 20 14.09 -10.66 57.14
CA LEU A 20 13.44 -9.70 58.06
C LEU A 20 12.75 -8.53 57.33
N SER A 21 11.43 -8.46 57.23
CA SER A 21 10.47 -8.63 58.33
C SER A 21 9.11 -9.15 57.86
N LEU A 22 8.93 -10.47 57.89
CA LEU A 22 7.61 -11.08 58.06
C LEU A 22 7.33 -11.07 59.56
N LEU A 23 6.86 -9.95 60.08
CA LEU A 23 6.29 -9.89 61.43
C LEU A 23 4.77 -9.98 61.28
N LEU A 24 4.29 -11.17 61.57
CA LEU A 24 2.98 -11.50 62.09
C LEU A 24 2.32 -10.31 62.84
N VAL A 25 1.52 -9.50 62.16
CA VAL A 25 0.45 -8.76 62.83
C VAL A 25 -0.73 -9.71 62.87
N VAL A 26 -0.81 -10.44 63.98
CA VAL A 26 -2.06 -10.96 64.49
C VAL A 26 -3.06 -9.81 64.47
N SER A 27 -4.09 -9.92 63.63
CA SER A 27 -5.29 -9.11 63.76
C SER A 27 -5.86 -9.39 65.15
N GLN A 28 -5.53 -8.53 66.11
CA GLN A 28 -6.36 -8.34 67.30
C GLN A 28 -7.42 -7.31 66.93
N HIS A 29 -8.31 -7.65 66.00
CA HIS A 29 -9.66 -7.10 66.05
C HIS A 29 -10.35 -7.78 67.22
N ALA A 30 -10.28 -7.12 68.38
CA ALA A 30 -11.12 -7.48 69.50
C ALA A 30 -12.57 -7.54 69.02
N VAL A 31 -13.18 -8.74 69.11
CA VAL A 31 -14.62 -8.93 68.98
C VAL A 31 -15.27 -8.01 70.00
N ARG A 32 -15.74 -6.84 69.54
CA ARG A 32 -16.57 -5.94 70.33
C ARG A 32 -17.98 -6.51 70.33
N PRO A 33 -18.66 -6.58 71.49
CA PRO A 33 -20.01 -7.10 71.55
C PRO A 33 -20.97 -6.18 70.78
N ALA A 34 -21.88 -6.80 70.03
CA ALA A 34 -22.87 -6.16 69.19
C ALA A 34 -23.63 -5.04 69.93
N SER A 35 -23.44 -3.80 69.47
CA SER A 35 -24.43 -2.73 69.60
C SER A 35 -25.31 -2.73 68.35
N ALA A 36 -26.55 -2.28 68.47
CA ALA A 36 -27.65 -2.42 67.51
C ALA A 36 -27.52 -1.67 66.15
N GLY A 37 -26.31 -1.52 65.61
CA GLY A 37 -26.06 -1.17 64.21
C GLY A 37 -25.61 -2.43 63.46
N GLY A 38 -25.95 -2.57 62.18
CA GLY A 38 -25.45 -3.66 61.34
C GLY A 38 -23.92 -3.74 61.36
N VAL A 39 -23.36 -4.90 60.99
CA VAL A 39 -21.91 -4.99 60.76
C VAL A 39 -21.60 -4.04 59.59
N ASN A 40 -20.64 -3.13 59.76
CA ASN A 40 -20.28 -2.14 58.74
C ASN A 40 -19.60 -2.86 57.58
N GLU A 41 -20.17 -2.87 56.38
CA GLU A 41 -19.58 -3.58 55.22
C GLU A 41 -18.63 -2.69 54.42
N THR A 42 -18.76 -1.37 54.49
CA THR A 42 -17.82 -0.44 53.84
C THR A 42 -17.10 0.40 54.91
N GLU A 43 -15.79 0.58 54.78
CA GLU A 43 -14.99 1.50 55.61
C GLU A 43 -14.46 2.66 54.77
N VAL A 44 -14.54 3.87 55.32
CA VAL A 44 -13.94 5.08 54.74
C VAL A 44 -12.86 5.61 55.67
N THR A 45 -11.65 5.76 55.14
CA THR A 45 -10.48 6.28 55.87
C THR A 45 -9.86 7.47 55.15
N LEU A 46 -9.15 8.32 55.90
CA LEU A 46 -8.34 9.41 55.35
C LEU A 46 -6.90 9.25 55.83
N ALA A 47 -5.99 8.91 54.91
CA ALA A 47 -4.58 8.71 55.21
C ALA A 47 -3.71 9.43 54.20
N ALA A 48 -2.74 10.22 54.69
CA ALA A 48 -1.84 11.03 53.86
C ALA A 48 -2.54 11.93 52.80
N GLY A 49 -3.79 12.31 53.08
CA GLY A 49 -4.62 13.13 52.20
C GLY A 49 -5.48 12.34 51.21
N VAL A 50 -5.34 11.02 51.12
CA VAL A 50 -6.19 10.18 50.27
C VAL A 50 -7.35 9.62 51.07
N VAL A 51 -8.57 9.82 50.58
CA VAL A 51 -9.77 9.12 51.07
C VAL A 51 -9.80 7.73 50.44
N THR A 52 -9.81 6.67 51.25
CA THR A 52 -9.95 5.29 50.75
C THR A 52 -11.29 4.73 51.22
N ILE A 53 -12.11 4.28 50.28
CA ILE A 53 -13.41 3.63 50.48
C ILE A 53 -13.22 2.15 50.17
N THR A 54 -13.28 1.30 51.20
CA THR A 54 -12.92 -0.12 51.11
C THR A 54 -14.10 -1.02 51.48
N ASP A 55 -14.36 -2.06 50.70
CA ASP A 55 -15.25 -3.16 51.13
C ASP A 55 -14.53 -3.99 52.20
N ILE A 56 -15.14 -4.16 53.37
CA ILE A 56 -14.59 -4.84 54.54
C ILE A 56 -15.37 -6.13 54.87
N ASN A 57 -14.99 -6.83 55.94
CA ASN A 57 -15.60 -8.09 56.42
C ASN A 57 -15.74 -9.28 55.47
N GLY A 58 -15.03 -9.29 54.35
CA GLY A 58 -15.08 -10.41 53.42
C GLY A 58 -14.76 -10.01 52.00
N GLY A 59 -14.95 -8.73 51.65
CA GLY A 59 -14.68 -8.22 50.31
C GLY A 59 -15.57 -8.92 49.28
N SER A 60 -16.85 -9.13 49.62
CA SER A 60 -17.80 -9.85 48.77
C SER A 60 -19.18 -9.19 48.76
N SER A 61 -19.27 -7.97 49.28
CA SER A 61 -20.52 -7.19 49.34
C SER A 61 -20.89 -6.74 47.94
N ASN A 62 -22.19 -6.55 47.67
CA ASN A 62 -22.59 -5.84 46.46
C ASN A 62 -22.89 -4.39 46.84
N ASP A 63 -21.87 -3.54 46.86
CA ASP A 63 -21.98 -2.16 47.26
C ASP A 63 -22.56 -1.29 46.13
N LYS A 64 -23.47 -0.39 46.48
CA LYS A 64 -24.11 0.54 45.52
C LYS A 64 -23.86 1.97 45.91
N LEU A 65 -22.60 2.36 45.77
CA LEU A 65 -22.02 3.60 46.28
C LEU A 65 -22.30 4.78 45.36
N THR A 66 -22.81 5.87 45.94
CA THR A 66 -22.94 7.17 45.29
C THR A 66 -22.15 8.22 46.05
N LEU A 67 -21.16 8.83 45.42
CA LEU A 67 -20.38 9.94 45.95
C LEU A 67 -20.91 11.27 45.42
N SER A 68 -21.12 12.23 46.31
CA SER A 68 -21.50 13.61 45.97
C SER A 68 -20.75 14.60 46.85
N TYR A 69 -20.47 15.78 46.33
CA TYR A 69 -19.76 16.87 47.01
C TYR A 69 -20.56 18.17 46.93
N ALA A 70 -20.73 18.83 48.07
CA ALA A 70 -21.33 20.15 48.17
C ALA A 70 -20.88 20.88 49.44
N GLY A 71 -20.53 22.17 49.32
CA GLY A 71 -20.25 23.03 50.47
C GLY A 71 -19.12 22.56 51.39
N GLY A 72 -18.04 21.98 50.84
CA GLY A 72 -16.90 21.48 51.61
C GLY A 72 -17.12 20.12 52.27
N THR A 73 -18.18 19.40 51.89
CA THR A 73 -18.55 18.11 52.48
C THR A 73 -18.83 17.09 51.38
N TYR A 74 -18.26 15.89 51.55
CA TYR A 74 -18.61 14.71 50.78
C TYR A 74 -19.78 13.98 51.45
N THR A 75 -20.69 13.47 50.62
CA THR A 75 -21.75 12.54 51.00
C THR A 75 -21.52 11.24 50.25
N LEU A 76 -21.42 10.13 50.98
CA LEU A 76 -21.35 8.79 50.43
C LEU A 76 -22.61 8.02 50.85
N ASN A 77 -23.33 7.50 49.87
CA ASN A 77 -24.57 6.76 50.08
C ASN A 77 -24.48 5.38 49.44
N ASP A 78 -24.69 4.33 50.22
CA ASP A 78 -24.97 2.99 49.73
C ASP A 78 -26.49 2.80 49.56
N SER A 79 -26.93 2.75 48.30
CA SER A 79 -28.34 2.55 47.97
C SER A 79 -28.82 1.10 48.10
N GLY A 80 -27.90 0.15 48.30
CA GLY A 80 -28.19 -1.23 48.70
C GLY A 80 -28.58 -1.36 50.17
N GLY A 81 -28.30 -0.33 50.98
CA GLY A 81 -28.62 -0.26 52.40
C GLY A 81 -27.53 -0.80 53.32
N LEU A 82 -26.33 -1.06 52.79
CA LEU A 82 -25.19 -1.55 53.57
C LEU A 82 -24.61 -0.44 54.44
N ALA A 83 -24.14 -0.80 55.64
CA ALA A 83 -23.67 0.16 56.63
C ALA A 83 -22.22 0.59 56.36
N ILE A 84 -21.96 1.90 56.45
CA ILE A 84 -20.67 2.51 56.14
C ILE A 84 -20.03 3.09 57.41
N ASP A 85 -18.77 2.74 57.68
CA ASP A 85 -17.96 3.31 58.75
C ASP A 85 -17.17 4.54 58.27
N VAL A 86 -17.37 5.69 58.91
CA VAL A 86 -16.58 6.92 58.70
C VAL A 86 -15.94 7.41 59.99
N SER A 87 -15.94 6.59 61.04
CA SER A 87 -15.53 6.99 62.40
C SER A 87 -14.05 7.38 62.51
N SER A 88 -13.23 6.98 61.54
CA SER A 88 -11.82 7.34 61.43
C SER A 88 -11.59 8.80 60.96
N ILE A 89 -12.58 9.43 60.32
CA ILE A 89 -12.47 10.77 59.76
C ILE A 89 -13.05 11.81 60.73
N ALA A 90 -12.22 12.76 61.16
CA ALA A 90 -12.66 13.83 62.06
C ALA A 90 -13.73 14.72 61.39
N GLY A 91 -14.83 14.96 62.10
CA GLY A 91 -15.95 15.78 61.60
C GLY A 91 -16.94 15.03 60.70
N SER A 92 -16.76 13.72 60.52
CA SER A 92 -17.73 12.88 59.83
C SER A 92 -19.02 12.70 60.63
N THR A 93 -20.12 12.42 59.92
CA THR A 93 -21.40 12.08 60.55
C THR A 93 -22.06 10.90 59.85
N GLY A 94 -22.92 10.20 60.58
CA GLY A 94 -23.71 9.08 60.04
C GLY A 94 -23.04 7.71 60.11
N SER A 95 -21.86 7.56 60.71
CA SER A 95 -21.16 6.26 60.83
C SER A 95 -22.08 5.12 61.29
N GLY A 96 -22.02 3.98 60.59
CA GLY A 96 -22.90 2.83 60.78
C GLY A 96 -24.27 2.94 60.08
N SER A 97 -24.48 4.00 59.30
CA SER A 97 -25.61 4.20 58.39
C SER A 97 -25.19 3.88 56.95
N ASN A 98 -26.15 3.70 56.06
CA ASN A 98 -25.91 3.60 54.62
C ASN A 98 -25.73 4.97 53.95
N ASN A 99 -25.90 6.07 54.69
CA ASN A 99 -25.69 7.43 54.19
C ASN A 99 -24.84 8.21 55.20
N VAL A 100 -23.64 8.58 54.79
CA VAL A 100 -22.61 9.19 55.63
C VAL A 100 -22.08 10.47 55.00
N THR A 101 -21.49 11.34 55.82
CA THR A 101 -20.82 12.55 55.35
C THR A 101 -19.46 12.71 56.00
N PHE A 102 -18.52 13.33 55.28
CA PHE A 102 -17.20 13.67 55.80
C PHE A 102 -16.65 14.95 55.12
N PRO A 103 -15.86 15.76 55.85
CA PRO A 103 -15.35 17.02 55.31
C PRO A 103 -14.27 16.79 54.25
N ASP A 104 -14.08 17.78 53.36
CA ASP A 104 -13.02 17.80 52.34
C ASP A 104 -11.62 18.17 52.89
N THR A 105 -11.54 18.51 54.17
CA THR A 105 -10.33 19.10 54.75
C THR A 105 -9.16 18.11 54.69
N GLY A 106 -8.16 18.46 53.89
CA GLY A 106 -6.96 17.64 53.69
C GLY A 106 -7.12 16.56 52.63
N VAL A 107 -8.26 16.47 51.94
CA VAL A 107 -8.47 15.52 50.85
C VAL A 107 -7.73 15.99 49.60
N THR A 108 -6.69 15.25 49.22
CA THR A 108 -5.87 15.46 48.03
C THR A 108 -6.15 14.43 46.94
N GLY A 109 -6.78 13.29 47.27
CA GLY A 109 -7.16 12.23 46.33
C GLY A 109 -8.26 11.31 46.90
N ILE A 110 -8.82 10.46 46.04
CA ILE A 110 -9.88 9.50 46.41
C ILE A 110 -9.57 8.14 45.78
N THR A 111 -9.76 7.06 46.52
CA THR A 111 -9.62 5.67 46.07
C THR A 111 -10.84 4.85 46.49
N PHE A 112 -11.48 4.20 45.53
CA PHE A 112 -12.41 3.10 45.78
C PHE A 112 -11.64 1.78 45.66
N ASP A 113 -11.68 0.94 46.68
CA ASP A 113 -11.02 -0.37 46.77
C ASP A 113 -12.07 -1.42 47.17
N LEU A 114 -12.85 -1.88 46.19
CA LEU A 114 -14.10 -2.61 46.47
C LEU A 114 -13.94 -4.12 46.59
N LEU A 115 -12.74 -4.65 46.34
CA LEU A 115 -12.36 -6.05 46.52
C LEU A 115 -13.20 -7.08 45.75
N GLY A 116 -14.43 -7.38 46.14
CA GLY A 116 -15.26 -8.28 45.37
C GLY A 116 -16.74 -8.26 45.73
N GLY A 117 -17.52 -8.97 44.92
CA GLY A 117 -18.96 -8.77 44.85
C GLY A 117 -19.32 -8.00 43.58
N ASP A 118 -20.60 -7.78 43.31
CA ASP A 118 -21.04 -7.02 42.12
C ASP A 118 -21.30 -5.57 42.51
N ASP A 119 -20.30 -4.71 42.33
CA ASP A 119 -20.34 -3.33 42.82
C ASP A 119 -20.81 -2.32 41.78
N THR A 120 -21.45 -1.25 42.24
CA THR A 120 -21.85 -0.13 41.40
C THR A 120 -21.44 1.19 42.03
N ILE A 121 -20.63 1.96 41.31
CA ILE A 121 -20.16 3.27 41.72
C ILE A 121 -20.82 4.35 40.87
N SER A 122 -21.33 5.39 41.52
CA SER A 122 -21.80 6.61 40.87
C SER A 122 -21.10 7.85 41.47
N VAL A 123 -20.44 8.63 40.64
CA VAL A 123 -19.75 9.86 41.06
C VAL A 123 -20.52 11.06 40.51
N ASN A 124 -21.29 11.73 41.37
CA ASN A 124 -22.13 12.86 40.96
C ASN A 124 -21.41 14.20 41.02
N SER A 125 -20.54 14.38 42.01
CA SER A 125 -19.68 15.56 42.11
C SER A 125 -18.51 15.28 43.06
N VAL A 126 -17.41 15.96 42.80
CA VAL A 126 -16.21 16.00 43.65
C VAL A 126 -15.77 17.46 43.80
N GLN A 127 -14.75 17.70 44.63
CA GLN A 127 -14.13 19.02 44.71
C GLN A 127 -13.46 19.41 43.39
N ALA A 128 -13.15 20.71 43.23
CA ALA A 128 -12.70 21.27 41.95
C ALA A 128 -11.46 20.60 41.35
N SER A 129 -10.52 20.14 42.17
CA SER A 129 -9.33 19.42 41.72
C SER A 129 -8.66 18.63 42.84
N PHE A 130 -7.94 17.60 42.48
CA PHE A 130 -7.07 16.79 43.34
C PHE A 130 -5.59 17.05 43.03
N SER A 131 -4.73 17.00 44.05
CA SER A 131 -3.26 17.02 43.85
C SER A 131 -2.64 15.64 43.87
N ASP A 132 -3.42 14.63 44.25
CA ASP A 132 -3.14 13.21 44.21
C ASP A 132 -4.18 12.53 43.29
N ASN A 133 -4.21 11.21 43.25
CA ASN A 133 -5.00 10.45 42.29
C ASN A 133 -6.48 10.39 42.63
N PHE A 134 -7.30 10.25 41.59
CA PHE A 134 -8.64 9.70 41.67
C PHE A 134 -8.60 8.27 41.14
N THR A 135 -8.96 7.28 41.95
CA THR A 135 -8.82 5.86 41.62
C THR A 135 -10.09 5.06 41.92
N VAL A 136 -10.50 4.21 40.99
CA VAL A 136 -11.50 3.16 41.18
C VAL A 136 -10.86 1.82 40.87
N MET A 137 -10.82 0.94 41.86
CA MET A 137 -10.40 -0.47 41.74
C MET A 137 -11.57 -1.34 42.21
N SER A 138 -12.25 -1.96 41.26
CA SER A 138 -13.47 -2.71 41.58
C SER A 138 -13.20 -4.12 42.13
N GLY A 139 -12.09 -4.75 41.74
CA GLY A 139 -11.73 -6.08 42.22
C GLY A 139 -12.41 -7.21 41.43
N THR A 140 -13.11 -8.13 42.10
CA THR A 140 -13.71 -9.32 41.48
C THR A 140 -15.24 -9.33 41.54
N GLY A 141 -15.89 -9.60 40.42
CA GLY A 141 -17.34 -9.67 40.32
C GLY A 141 -17.76 -9.00 39.02
N LEU A 142 -19.00 -8.55 38.93
CA LEU A 142 -19.46 -7.71 37.83
C LEU A 142 -19.69 -6.28 38.30
N ASP A 143 -18.65 -5.47 38.15
CA ASP A 143 -18.60 -4.12 38.71
C ASP A 143 -18.81 -3.06 37.64
N SER A 144 -19.41 -1.93 38.01
CA SER A 144 -19.63 -0.83 37.08
C SER A 144 -19.37 0.54 37.70
N ALA A 145 -18.95 1.50 36.87
CA ALA A 145 -18.75 2.88 37.27
C ALA A 145 -19.52 3.83 36.36
N THR A 146 -20.23 4.78 36.97
CA THR A 146 -20.93 5.88 36.30
C THR A 146 -20.38 7.21 36.78
N ILE A 147 -19.89 8.04 35.86
CA ILE A 147 -19.32 9.35 36.16
C ILE A 147 -20.24 10.44 35.60
N ASN A 148 -20.73 11.30 36.48
CA ASN A 148 -21.53 12.49 36.16
C ASN A 148 -20.80 13.80 36.55
N ALA A 149 -19.57 13.70 37.03
CA ALA A 149 -18.81 14.77 37.65
C ALA A 149 -17.66 15.26 36.76
N ASP A 150 -17.20 16.47 37.06
CA ASP A 150 -15.88 16.94 36.65
C ASP A 150 -14.83 16.41 37.64
N ILE A 151 -13.95 15.54 37.17
CA ILE A 151 -12.83 14.98 37.92
C ILE A 151 -11.55 15.57 37.35
N ALA A 152 -10.90 16.45 38.12
CA ALA A 152 -9.66 17.09 37.72
C ALA A 152 -8.51 16.74 38.68
N THR A 153 -7.31 16.54 38.15
CA THR A 153 -6.07 16.43 38.93
C THR A 153 -5.03 17.46 38.49
N THR A 154 -4.04 17.72 39.34
CA THR A 154 -2.93 18.66 39.08
C THR A 154 -1.57 18.00 39.30
N GLY A 155 -0.54 18.54 38.67
CA GLY A 155 0.81 17.96 38.72
C GLY A 155 0.79 16.50 38.25
N SER A 156 1.35 15.60 39.06
CA SER A 156 1.43 14.17 38.75
C SER A 156 0.19 13.36 39.13
N GLY A 157 -0.88 13.97 39.65
CA GLY A 157 -2.10 13.25 40.01
C GLY A 157 -2.77 12.65 38.77
N ALA A 158 -3.21 11.40 38.83
CA ALA A 158 -3.81 10.64 37.75
C ALA A 158 -5.29 10.32 38.00
N VAL A 159 -6.02 9.99 36.94
CA VAL A 159 -7.39 9.44 37.02
C VAL A 159 -7.36 8.01 36.51
N ASN A 160 -7.57 7.03 37.40
CA ASN A 160 -7.56 5.61 37.05
C ASN A 160 -8.91 4.98 37.41
N ILE A 161 -9.66 4.48 36.44
CA ILE A 161 -10.94 3.80 36.67
C ILE A 161 -10.88 2.42 36.05
N THR A 162 -10.89 1.39 36.89
CA THR A 162 -10.86 -0.01 36.46
C THR A 162 -12.09 -0.73 36.98
N THR A 163 -12.89 -1.29 36.07
CA THR A 163 -14.07 -2.10 36.37
C THR A 163 -14.05 -3.42 35.62
N THR A 164 -14.58 -4.46 36.25
CA THR A 164 -14.79 -5.78 35.62
C THR A 164 -16.01 -5.79 34.67
N GLY A 165 -16.90 -4.82 34.78
CA GLY A 165 -18.01 -4.54 33.87
C GLY A 165 -17.81 -3.25 33.07
N ASN A 166 -18.83 -2.39 32.96
CA ASN A 166 -18.80 -1.18 32.13
C ASN A 166 -18.34 0.08 32.89
N ILE A 167 -17.87 1.06 32.12
CA ILE A 167 -17.66 2.44 32.54
C ILE A 167 -18.56 3.34 31.68
N LEU A 168 -19.37 4.18 32.32
CA LEU A 168 -20.22 5.18 31.67
C LEU A 168 -19.82 6.59 32.10
N LEU A 169 -19.40 7.42 31.15
CA LEU A 169 -19.24 8.85 31.33
C LEU A 169 -20.48 9.55 30.73
N ASN A 170 -21.30 10.14 31.59
CA ASN A 170 -22.54 10.78 31.17
C ASN A 170 -22.29 12.20 30.62
N SER A 171 -23.28 12.71 29.88
CA SER A 171 -23.27 14.06 29.32
C SER A 171 -22.89 15.13 30.34
N GLY A 172 -21.83 15.87 30.01
CA GLY A 172 -21.28 16.95 30.82
C GLY A 172 -20.22 16.52 31.84
N ALA A 173 -19.90 15.23 31.95
CA ALA A 173 -18.77 14.78 32.75
C ALA A 173 -17.43 15.16 32.10
N SER A 174 -16.40 15.38 32.92
CA SER A 174 -15.04 15.62 32.43
C SER A 174 -13.99 14.91 33.28
N LEU A 175 -12.94 14.41 32.62
CA LEU A 175 -11.74 13.85 33.23
C LEU A 175 -10.55 14.68 32.73
N THR A 176 -9.90 15.43 33.61
CA THR A 176 -8.82 16.34 33.22
C THR A 176 -7.59 16.20 34.12
N THR A 177 -6.40 16.20 33.53
CA THR A 177 -5.14 15.99 34.24
C THR A 177 -4.02 16.86 33.64
N VAL A 178 -2.87 16.94 34.34
CA VAL A 178 -1.67 17.62 33.85
C VAL A 178 -0.62 16.59 33.42
N ASP A 179 0.21 16.12 34.34
CA ASP A 179 1.31 15.17 34.06
C ASP A 179 0.94 13.73 34.44
N GLY A 180 -0.05 13.53 35.31
CA GLY A 180 -0.62 12.21 35.58
C GLY A 180 -1.57 11.79 34.45
N GLY A 181 -1.60 10.50 34.11
CA GLY A 181 -2.43 9.99 33.03
C GLY A 181 -3.91 9.84 33.39
N ILE A 182 -4.71 9.55 32.37
CA ILE A 182 -6.09 9.09 32.48
C ILE A 182 -6.15 7.66 31.95
N MET A 183 -6.50 6.69 32.80
CA MET A 183 -6.66 5.30 32.40
C MET A 183 -8.07 4.80 32.75
N LEU A 184 -8.84 4.41 31.72
CA LEU A 184 -10.14 3.77 31.86
C LEU A 184 -10.02 2.33 31.35
N THR A 185 -10.29 1.35 32.22
CA THR A 185 -10.23 -0.07 31.87
C THR A 185 -11.55 -0.73 32.22
N ALA A 186 -12.30 -1.17 31.23
CA ALA A 186 -13.60 -1.81 31.38
C ALA A 186 -13.60 -3.23 30.81
N ASN A 187 -13.95 -4.20 31.67
CA ASN A 187 -14.21 -5.59 31.30
C ASN A 187 -13.02 -6.30 30.60
N GLU A 188 -11.86 -6.34 31.27
CA GLU A 188 -10.70 -7.07 30.71
C GLU A 188 -10.97 -8.55 30.42
N ALA A 189 -11.90 -9.16 31.16
CA ALA A 189 -12.35 -10.54 30.96
C ALA A 189 -13.03 -10.76 29.59
N GLY A 190 -13.62 -9.72 28.99
CA GLY A 190 -14.31 -9.77 27.71
C GLY A 190 -15.70 -10.42 27.80
N THR A 191 -15.75 -11.73 28.02
CA THR A 191 -17.02 -12.47 28.06
C THR A 191 -17.70 -12.36 29.42
N GLN A 192 -18.96 -11.91 29.43
CA GLN A 192 -19.78 -11.83 30.65
C GLN A 192 -21.19 -12.37 30.41
N SER A 193 -21.88 -12.71 31.50
CA SER A 193 -23.30 -13.12 31.45
C SER A 193 -24.25 -11.93 31.22
N ALA A 194 -23.80 -10.72 31.50
CA ALA A 194 -24.51 -9.48 31.24
C ALA A 194 -24.13 -8.93 29.86
N SER A 195 -25.05 -8.19 29.24
CA SER A 195 -24.77 -7.49 27.99
C SER A 195 -24.35 -6.05 28.28
N PHE A 196 -23.14 -5.70 27.83
CA PHE A 196 -22.28 -4.53 28.02
C PHE A 196 -21.71 -3.79 26.82
N SER A 197 -21.63 -2.46 26.79
CA SER A 197 -20.53 -1.80 26.06
C SER A 197 -19.46 -1.49 27.09
N GLY A 198 -18.19 -1.72 26.77
CA GLY A 198 -17.10 -1.61 27.76
C GLY A 198 -17.02 -0.20 28.32
N ILE A 199 -16.63 0.75 27.47
CA ILE A 199 -16.61 2.18 27.82
C ILE A 199 -17.65 2.90 26.96
N THR A 200 -18.45 3.77 27.58
CA THR A 200 -19.36 4.67 26.86
C THR A 200 -19.16 6.10 27.36
N ALA A 201 -18.95 7.02 26.41
CA ALA A 201 -18.80 8.45 26.68
C ALA A 201 -19.79 9.23 25.81
N LEU A 202 -20.52 10.16 26.45
CA LEU A 202 -21.56 10.98 25.84
C LEU A 202 -21.26 12.43 26.17
N ASN A 203 -20.94 13.30 25.19
CA ASN A 203 -20.70 14.72 25.44
C ASN A 203 -19.76 14.99 26.64
N THR A 204 -18.58 14.36 26.63
CA THR A 204 -17.62 14.39 27.74
C THR A 204 -16.26 14.90 27.29
N VAL A 205 -15.49 15.47 28.23
CA VAL A 205 -14.11 15.88 27.99
C VAL A 205 -13.15 14.91 28.68
N ILE A 206 -12.21 14.34 27.94
CA ILE A 206 -11.10 13.52 28.46
C ILE A 206 -9.81 14.19 28.00
N GLN A 207 -9.06 14.81 28.92
CA GLN A 207 -7.94 15.68 28.54
C GLN A 207 -6.71 15.57 29.44
N THR A 208 -5.53 15.57 28.82
CA THR A 208 -4.24 15.83 29.49
C THR A 208 -3.60 17.10 28.94
N THR A 209 -2.92 17.85 29.82
CA THR A 209 -2.29 19.14 29.48
C THR A 209 -0.76 19.15 29.61
N GLY A 210 -0.20 18.06 30.13
CA GLY A 210 1.23 17.83 30.29
C GLY A 210 1.64 16.47 29.74
N THR A 211 2.46 15.74 30.49
CA THR A 211 3.03 14.45 30.02
C THR A 211 2.14 13.23 30.24
N GLY A 212 0.93 13.42 30.77
CA GLY A 212 0.03 12.31 31.11
C GLY A 212 -0.60 11.67 29.87
N ASP A 213 -0.50 10.36 29.73
CA ASP A 213 -1.17 9.61 28.66
C ASP A 213 -2.69 9.47 28.93
N ILE A 214 -3.47 9.37 27.86
CA ILE A 214 -4.87 8.96 27.89
C ILE A 214 -4.97 7.54 27.35
N GLN A 215 -5.49 6.61 28.16
CA GLN A 215 -5.66 5.20 27.81
C GLN A 215 -7.09 4.76 28.08
N LEU A 216 -7.81 4.40 27.01
CA LEU A 216 -9.15 3.83 27.07
C LEU A 216 -9.09 2.37 26.61
N LEU A 217 -9.37 1.42 27.50
CA LEU A 217 -9.37 -0.01 27.23
C LEU A 217 -10.76 -0.57 27.55
N GLY A 218 -11.52 -0.94 26.53
CA GLY A 218 -12.91 -1.39 26.71
C GLY A 218 -13.23 -2.66 25.92
N LYS A 219 -13.85 -3.64 26.59
CA LYS A 219 -14.44 -4.80 25.89
C LYS A 219 -15.95 -4.86 26.09
N GLY A 220 -16.68 -4.97 24.99
CA GLY A 220 -18.10 -5.25 25.00
C GLY A 220 -18.37 -6.63 25.58
N ALA A 221 -19.55 -6.81 26.16
CA ALA A 221 -20.02 -8.09 26.63
C ALA A 221 -21.41 -8.40 26.07
N GLY A 222 -21.68 -9.67 25.79
CA GLY A 222 -22.95 -10.13 25.26
C GLY A 222 -23.29 -11.51 25.78
N ASN A 223 -24.56 -11.77 26.05
CA ASN A 223 -25.04 -13.10 26.37
C ASN A 223 -25.64 -13.81 25.14
N ASN A 224 -25.10 -14.99 24.83
CA ASN A 224 -25.71 -15.96 23.93
C ASN A 224 -26.07 -15.46 22.52
N ASN A 225 -25.35 -14.48 21.95
CA ASN A 225 -25.55 -14.07 20.56
C ASN A 225 -26.97 -13.53 20.25
N THR A 226 -27.62 -12.83 21.21
CA THR A 226 -29.00 -12.32 21.03
C THR A 226 -29.16 -10.80 21.03
N THR A 227 -28.15 -10.05 21.48
CA THR A 227 -28.19 -8.58 21.58
C THR A 227 -27.09 -7.96 20.73
N SER A 228 -27.47 -7.10 19.78
CA SER A 228 -26.57 -6.35 18.88
C SER A 228 -26.02 -5.06 19.49
N TYR A 229 -25.02 -4.47 18.83
CA TYR A 229 -24.49 -3.11 19.07
C TYR A 229 -23.85 -2.89 20.46
N ARG A 230 -23.04 -3.85 20.88
CA ARG A 230 -22.27 -3.87 22.12
C ARG A 230 -20.80 -3.61 21.83
N TYR A 231 -20.44 -2.34 21.91
CA TYR A 231 -19.11 -1.88 21.53
C TYR A 231 -18.06 -2.11 22.61
N GLY A 232 -16.81 -2.28 22.19
CA GLY A 232 -15.67 -2.18 23.12
C GLY A 232 -15.62 -0.79 23.75
N ILE A 233 -15.56 0.22 22.89
CA ILE A 233 -15.58 1.63 23.26
C ILE A 233 -16.58 2.36 22.35
N ALA A 234 -17.41 3.21 22.96
CA ALA A 234 -18.39 4.03 22.27
C ALA A 234 -18.19 5.51 22.65
N LEU A 235 -17.76 6.34 21.70
CA LEU A 235 -17.68 7.79 21.85
C LEU A 235 -18.79 8.45 21.01
N TYR A 236 -19.71 9.13 21.69
CA TYR A 236 -20.86 9.78 21.06
C TYR A 236 -20.73 11.31 21.10
N THR A 237 -21.61 11.99 20.35
CA THR A 237 -21.65 13.45 20.15
C THR A 237 -21.17 14.29 21.34
N GLY A 238 -20.30 15.25 21.04
CA GLY A 238 -19.67 16.18 21.98
C GLY A 238 -18.55 15.57 22.81
N THR A 239 -18.19 14.29 22.58
CA THR A 239 -17.07 13.67 23.29
C THR A 239 -15.75 14.10 22.68
N SER A 240 -14.88 14.69 23.50
CA SER A 240 -13.55 15.14 23.12
C SER A 240 -12.48 14.41 23.89
N VAL A 241 -11.53 13.81 23.18
CA VAL A 241 -10.33 13.17 23.75
C VAL A 241 -9.11 13.96 23.29
N SER A 242 -8.40 14.64 24.19
CA SER A 242 -7.34 15.58 23.79
C SER A 242 -6.06 15.54 24.63
N SER A 243 -4.91 15.64 23.95
CA SER A 243 -3.60 15.85 24.56
C SER A 243 -3.00 17.15 24.02
N THR A 244 -2.78 18.12 24.91
CA THR A 244 -2.50 19.51 24.48
C THR A 244 -1.05 19.94 24.69
N ALA A 245 -0.21 19.09 25.29
CA ALA A 245 1.20 19.36 25.47
C ALA A 245 1.97 19.25 24.15
N ALA A 246 3.01 20.07 24.00
CA ALA A 246 3.95 20.02 22.88
C ALA A 246 5.29 19.41 23.32
N GLY A 247 6.03 18.87 22.36
CA GLY A 247 7.32 18.21 22.52
C GLY A 247 7.21 16.70 22.68
N ALA A 248 8.35 16.02 22.57
CA ALA A 248 8.46 14.55 22.58
C ALA A 248 7.99 13.85 23.87
N ALA A 249 7.61 14.60 24.91
CA ALA A 249 7.06 14.07 26.16
C ALA A 249 5.55 14.34 26.32
N ALA A 250 4.90 14.89 25.30
CA ALA A 250 3.46 15.09 25.28
C ALA A 250 2.73 13.76 25.46
N GLY A 251 1.64 13.77 26.23
CA GLY A 251 0.88 12.57 26.53
C GLY A 251 0.29 11.91 25.28
N LYS A 252 0.43 10.59 25.15
CA LYS A 252 -0.15 9.80 24.07
C LYS A 252 -1.65 9.59 24.29
N ILE A 253 -2.43 9.49 23.21
CA ILE A 253 -3.81 9.00 23.25
C ILE A 253 -3.85 7.57 22.72
N THR A 254 -4.35 6.63 23.52
CA THR A 254 -4.53 5.23 23.14
C THR A 254 -5.97 4.80 23.41
N ILE A 255 -6.69 4.35 22.37
CA ILE A 255 -8.08 3.89 22.44
C ILE A 255 -8.12 2.47 21.91
N THR A 256 -8.34 1.48 22.78
CA THR A 256 -8.36 0.07 22.41
C THR A 256 -9.69 -0.57 22.78
N GLY A 257 -10.45 -0.98 21.76
CA GLY A 257 -11.78 -1.54 21.91
C GLY A 257 -11.91 -2.94 21.32
N THR A 258 -12.61 -3.85 22.02
CA THR A 258 -13.06 -5.13 21.46
C THR A 258 -14.58 -5.25 21.55
N GLY A 259 -15.26 -5.43 20.43
CA GLY A 259 -16.72 -5.62 20.39
C GLY A 259 -17.14 -6.89 21.13
N ALA A 260 -18.39 -6.96 21.57
CA ALA A 260 -18.91 -8.15 22.23
C ALA A 260 -19.14 -9.30 21.25
N GLU A 261 -19.30 -10.51 21.78
CA GLU A 261 -19.92 -11.61 21.04
C GLU A 261 -21.44 -11.35 20.91
N GLY A 262 -21.93 -11.12 19.70
CA GLY A 262 -23.33 -10.77 19.43
C GLY A 262 -23.72 -10.98 17.97
N PRO A 263 -25.01 -10.87 17.61
CA PRO A 263 -25.45 -11.32 16.30
C PRO A 263 -25.04 -10.35 15.20
N ASP A 264 -25.07 -9.03 15.42
CA ASP A 264 -24.76 -8.05 14.40
C ASP A 264 -24.22 -6.75 15.04
N GLY A 265 -23.40 -6.01 14.29
CA GLY A 265 -23.03 -4.64 14.65
C GLY A 265 -22.04 -4.54 15.81
N GLU A 266 -21.22 -5.56 16.04
CA GLU A 266 -20.31 -5.60 17.18
C GLU A 266 -18.98 -4.93 16.87
N VAL A 267 -18.91 -3.63 17.17
CA VAL A 267 -17.76 -2.79 16.84
C VAL A 267 -16.73 -2.74 17.96
N GLY A 268 -15.44 -2.83 17.62
CA GLY A 268 -14.34 -2.62 18.56
C GLY A 268 -14.35 -1.22 19.15
N VAL A 269 -14.11 -0.23 18.28
CA VAL A 269 -14.19 1.20 18.62
C VAL A 269 -15.21 1.87 17.72
N TYR A 270 -16.28 2.39 18.31
CA TYR A 270 -17.28 3.20 17.62
C TYR A 270 -17.13 4.67 18.03
N MET A 271 -16.96 5.55 17.05
CA MET A 271 -17.05 6.99 17.22
C MET A 271 -18.11 7.52 16.27
N GLY A 272 -19.00 8.40 16.72
CA GLY A 272 -19.98 8.97 15.80
C GLY A 272 -20.59 10.28 16.20
N GLN A 273 -21.29 10.87 15.21
CA GLN A 273 -21.99 12.16 15.26
C GLN A 273 -21.03 13.37 15.24
N THR A 274 -21.47 14.50 14.69
CA THR A 274 -20.63 15.56 14.06
C THR A 274 -19.83 16.45 15.02
N THR A 275 -19.63 16.05 16.27
CA THR A 275 -18.89 16.82 17.30
C THR A 275 -18.04 15.93 18.20
N THR A 276 -17.83 14.67 17.81
CA THR A 276 -16.87 13.78 18.47
C THR A 276 -15.50 14.02 17.87
N ASP A 277 -14.49 14.27 18.68
CA ASP A 277 -13.13 14.57 18.24
C ASP A 277 -12.03 13.87 19.07
N VAL A 278 -10.93 13.57 18.39
CA VAL A 278 -9.68 13.10 19.03
C VAL A 278 -8.54 13.97 18.54
N THR A 279 -7.91 14.74 19.42
CA THR A 279 -6.92 15.74 19.03
C THR A 279 -5.64 15.63 19.83
N SER A 280 -4.50 15.83 19.17
CA SER A 280 -3.21 15.91 19.84
C SER A 280 -2.31 16.96 19.19
N VAL A 281 -1.40 17.53 19.96
CA VAL A 281 -0.30 18.34 19.41
C VAL A 281 0.84 17.40 19.01
N ASP A 282 1.57 16.85 19.98
CA ASP A 282 2.79 16.07 19.74
C ASP A 282 2.75 14.64 20.32
N GLY A 283 1.71 14.28 21.09
CA GLY A 283 1.55 12.92 21.61
C GLY A 283 0.77 12.04 20.63
N ASP A 284 1.32 10.89 20.22
CA ASP A 284 0.68 10.05 19.21
C ASP A 284 -0.79 9.70 19.51
N ILE A 285 -1.59 9.53 18.46
CA ILE A 285 -2.97 9.06 18.54
C ILE A 285 -3.00 7.63 18.01
N GLU A 286 -3.32 6.66 18.86
CA GLU A 286 -3.48 5.26 18.48
C GLU A 286 -4.90 4.78 18.79
N ILE A 287 -5.61 4.35 17.75
CA ILE A 287 -6.96 3.79 17.85
C ILE A 287 -6.91 2.36 17.31
N THR A 288 -7.12 1.39 18.19
CA THR A 288 -7.16 -0.03 17.85
C THR A 288 -8.54 -0.61 18.14
N GLY A 289 -9.18 -1.21 17.15
CA GLY A 289 -10.50 -1.81 17.29
C GLY A 289 -10.56 -3.22 16.73
N ILE A 290 -11.14 -4.14 17.51
CA ILE A 290 -11.42 -5.51 17.09
C ILE A 290 -12.94 -5.73 17.14
N GLY A 291 -13.55 -6.04 16.00
CA GLY A 291 -14.97 -6.39 15.93
C GLY A 291 -15.25 -7.70 16.66
N GLY A 292 -16.46 -7.86 17.19
CA GLY A 292 -16.87 -9.09 17.86
C GLY A 292 -17.00 -10.28 16.90
N ASN A 293 -16.75 -11.52 17.34
CA ASN A 293 -16.85 -12.71 16.47
C ASN A 293 -18.29 -13.17 16.20
N GLY A 294 -19.20 -12.22 16.14
CA GLY A 294 -20.61 -12.41 15.86
C GLY A 294 -20.89 -13.17 14.58
N SER A 295 -22.02 -13.89 14.53
CA SER A 295 -22.40 -14.70 13.38
C SER A 295 -23.10 -13.93 12.24
N GLY A 296 -23.43 -12.67 12.44
CA GLY A 296 -24.13 -11.83 11.46
C GLY A 296 -23.26 -10.72 10.90
N ASP A 297 -23.85 -9.60 10.53
CA ASP A 297 -23.25 -8.53 9.71
C ASP A 297 -22.77 -7.36 10.57
N GLY A 298 -21.89 -6.51 10.04
CA GLY A 298 -21.57 -5.22 10.68
C GLY A 298 -20.54 -5.28 11.81
N ASN A 299 -19.74 -6.35 11.92
CA ASN A 299 -18.78 -6.51 13.02
C ASN A 299 -17.45 -5.82 12.69
N VAL A 300 -17.43 -4.49 12.84
CA VAL A 300 -16.33 -3.63 12.40
C VAL A 300 -15.22 -3.54 13.45
N GLY A 301 -13.96 -3.46 13.03
CA GLY A 301 -12.86 -3.15 13.95
C GLY A 301 -12.98 -1.73 14.52
N VAL A 302 -12.78 -0.73 13.67
CA VAL A 302 -12.95 0.70 14.00
C VAL A 302 -14.00 1.32 13.08
N SER A 303 -15.03 1.96 13.65
CA SER A 303 -16.04 2.69 12.90
C SER A 303 -16.04 4.17 13.29
N LEU A 304 -15.77 5.04 12.32
CA LEU A 304 -15.89 6.49 12.43
C LEU A 304 -17.09 6.95 11.62
N ASN A 305 -18.14 7.40 12.29
CA ASN A 305 -19.43 7.70 11.66
C ASN A 305 -19.84 9.16 11.84
N SER A 306 -19.53 9.97 10.83
CA SER A 306 -19.83 11.40 10.78
C SER A 306 -19.26 12.13 12.01
N ILE A 307 -17.99 11.88 12.34
CA ILE A 307 -17.31 12.56 13.46
C ILE A 307 -16.87 13.97 13.03
N GLU A 308 -16.36 14.77 13.96
CA GLU A 308 -15.74 16.05 13.59
C GLU A 308 -14.31 15.83 13.07
N THR A 309 -13.42 15.25 13.88
CA THR A 309 -12.04 15.02 13.44
C THR A 309 -11.26 14.02 14.28
N ILE A 310 -10.28 13.37 13.65
CA ILE A 310 -9.08 12.86 14.31
C ILE A 310 -7.92 13.71 13.81
N GLN A 311 -7.24 14.43 14.70
CA GLN A 311 -6.30 15.47 14.29
C GLN A 311 -4.99 15.50 15.09
N SER A 312 -3.89 15.61 14.35
CA SER A 312 -2.58 16.04 14.84
C SER A 312 -2.32 17.48 14.43
N THR A 313 -2.08 18.35 15.40
CA THR A 313 -1.84 19.79 15.21
C THR A 313 -0.36 20.18 15.33
N GLY A 314 0.49 19.25 15.79
CA GLY A 314 1.92 19.47 15.96
C GLY A 314 2.64 19.66 14.62
N THR A 315 3.79 20.32 14.68
CA THR A 315 4.65 20.60 13.52
C THR A 315 6.06 20.10 13.78
N GLY A 316 6.77 19.68 12.73
CA GLY A 316 8.09 19.09 12.78
C GLY A 316 8.07 17.64 13.25
N ALA A 317 9.27 17.09 13.48
CA ALA A 317 9.46 15.66 13.77
C ALA A 317 8.80 15.11 15.05
N THR A 318 8.27 15.98 15.94
CA THR A 318 7.51 15.56 17.13
C THR A 318 6.01 15.65 16.96
N ALA A 319 5.51 16.07 15.79
CA ALA A 319 4.09 16.09 15.51
C ALA A 319 3.47 14.70 15.74
N ALA A 320 2.31 14.66 16.40
CA ALA A 320 1.67 13.40 16.76
C ALA A 320 1.38 12.56 15.51
N LYS A 321 1.80 11.28 15.52
CA LYS A 321 1.38 10.32 14.50
C LYS A 321 -0.06 9.90 14.75
N ILE A 322 -0.80 9.64 13.69
CA ILE A 322 -2.17 9.10 13.77
C ILE A 322 -2.12 7.66 13.27
N THR A 323 -2.45 6.70 14.12
CA THR A 323 -2.56 5.28 13.77
C THR A 323 -3.96 4.77 14.08
N ILE A 324 -4.65 4.31 13.03
CA ILE A 324 -5.96 3.67 13.13
C ILE A 324 -5.82 2.23 12.66
N HIS A 325 -5.99 1.28 13.56
CA HIS A 325 -5.90 -0.15 13.28
C HIS A 325 -7.23 -0.83 13.59
N GLY A 326 -7.86 -1.39 12.58
CA GLY A 326 -9.14 -2.10 12.71
C GLY A 326 -9.05 -3.52 12.20
N THR A 327 -9.48 -4.49 13.01
CA THR A 327 -9.68 -5.87 12.59
C THR A 327 -11.16 -6.23 12.75
N SER A 328 -11.83 -6.62 11.68
CA SER A 328 -13.23 -7.02 11.74
C SER A 328 -13.40 -8.35 12.50
N GLY A 329 -14.64 -8.59 12.95
CA GLY A 329 -15.07 -9.92 13.38
C GLY A 329 -15.22 -10.89 12.21
N THR A 330 -15.51 -12.16 12.52
CA THR A 330 -15.68 -13.26 11.55
C THR A 330 -17.10 -13.38 10.99
N GLY A 331 -17.84 -12.27 10.94
CA GLY A 331 -19.24 -12.24 10.51
C GLY A 331 -19.46 -12.57 9.04
N ASN A 332 -20.71 -12.42 8.57
CA ASN A 332 -21.08 -12.72 7.19
C ASN A 332 -20.71 -11.59 6.22
N SER A 333 -21.40 -10.46 6.28
CA SER A 333 -21.23 -9.31 5.37
C SER A 333 -21.01 -8.00 6.13
N TYR A 334 -20.50 -6.96 5.46
CA TYR A 334 -20.28 -5.65 6.08
C TYR A 334 -19.38 -5.74 7.33
N ASN A 335 -18.36 -6.59 7.29
CA ASN A 335 -17.39 -6.71 8.38
C ASN A 335 -16.13 -5.98 7.93
N GLU A 336 -16.10 -4.67 8.06
CA GLU A 336 -14.94 -3.90 7.68
C GLU A 336 -13.86 -3.91 8.77
N GLY A 337 -12.59 -3.90 8.38
CA GLY A 337 -11.50 -3.67 9.33
C GLY A 337 -11.62 -2.26 9.91
N VAL A 338 -11.53 -1.27 9.03
CA VAL A 338 -11.79 0.14 9.33
C VAL A 338 -12.90 0.67 8.42
N TYR A 339 -13.92 1.26 9.02
CA TYR A 339 -15.02 1.91 8.31
C TYR A 339 -15.10 3.40 8.65
N ILE A 340 -14.83 4.25 7.67
CA ILE A 340 -14.94 5.71 7.79
C ILE A 340 -16.08 6.19 6.93
N TYR A 341 -17.07 6.82 7.56
CA TYR A 341 -18.30 7.24 6.92
C TYR A 341 -18.68 8.69 7.27
N GLY A 342 -19.26 9.40 6.31
CA GLY A 342 -19.98 10.67 6.53
C GLY A 342 -19.15 11.94 6.29
N ASN A 343 -19.77 12.92 5.65
CA ASN A 343 -19.14 14.08 5.00
C ASN A 343 -18.64 15.18 5.93
N THR A 344 -18.48 14.83 7.21
CA THR A 344 -17.92 15.66 8.26
C THR A 344 -16.67 15.02 8.85
N THR A 345 -16.44 13.73 8.57
CA THR A 345 -15.34 12.97 9.15
C THR A 345 -14.02 13.36 8.50
N ASP A 346 -13.17 14.01 9.30
CA ASP A 346 -11.81 14.37 8.95
C ASP A 346 -10.77 13.49 9.65
N VAL A 347 -9.70 13.11 8.94
CA VAL A 347 -8.45 12.60 9.54
C VAL A 347 -7.30 13.45 9.04
N THR A 348 -6.76 14.33 9.90
CA THR A 348 -5.80 15.35 9.46
C THR A 348 -4.55 15.41 10.30
N SER A 349 -3.43 15.69 9.66
CA SER A 349 -2.16 15.96 10.33
C SER A 349 -1.44 17.10 9.62
N VAL A 350 -0.61 17.83 10.36
CA VAL A 350 0.35 18.75 9.74
C VAL A 350 1.57 17.95 9.30
N ASP A 351 2.38 17.48 10.25
CA ASP A 351 3.67 16.84 9.97
C ASP A 351 3.77 15.38 10.52
N GLY A 352 2.82 14.91 11.33
CA GLY A 352 2.84 13.55 11.87
C GLY A 352 2.18 12.53 10.95
N ASP A 353 2.86 11.42 10.61
CA ASP A 353 2.33 10.41 9.67
C ASP A 353 0.90 9.94 10.00
N ILE A 354 0.10 9.70 8.96
CA ILE A 354 -1.24 9.11 9.06
C ILE A 354 -1.17 7.67 8.57
N GLN A 355 -1.44 6.71 9.44
CA GLN A 355 -1.49 5.30 9.11
C GLN A 355 -2.87 4.72 9.43
N ILE A 356 -3.53 4.16 8.41
CA ILE A 356 -4.80 3.46 8.55
C ILE A 356 -4.57 2.02 8.08
N THR A 357 -4.87 1.05 8.93
CA THR A 357 -4.75 -0.37 8.61
C THR A 357 -6.05 -1.07 8.95
N GLY A 358 -6.64 -1.73 7.97
CA GLY A 358 -7.88 -2.46 8.11
C GLY A 358 -7.76 -3.90 7.64
N ILE A 359 -8.13 -4.84 8.50
CA ILE A 359 -8.14 -6.28 8.20
C ILE A 359 -9.57 -6.78 8.33
N SER A 360 -10.14 -7.32 7.26
CA SER A 360 -11.44 -7.98 7.28
C SER A 360 -11.31 -9.50 7.30
N ASN A 361 -11.99 -10.12 8.27
CA ASN A 361 -12.12 -11.57 8.45
C ASN A 361 -13.51 -12.10 8.08
N GLY A 362 -14.36 -11.28 7.45
CA GLY A 362 -15.71 -11.69 7.06
C GLY A 362 -15.70 -12.72 5.93
N ALA A 363 -16.71 -13.59 5.87
CA ALA A 363 -16.72 -14.74 4.95
C ALA A 363 -17.51 -14.53 3.63
N ASN A 364 -18.52 -13.66 3.62
CA ASN A 364 -19.36 -13.39 2.44
C ASN A 364 -19.02 -12.01 1.87
N SER A 365 -20.02 -11.19 1.53
CA SER A 365 -19.84 -9.99 0.70
C SER A 365 -19.60 -8.70 1.48
N ARG A 366 -18.99 -7.69 0.83
CA ARG A 366 -18.78 -6.34 1.39
C ARG A 366 -17.98 -6.38 2.69
N ASN A 367 -16.95 -7.21 2.69
CA ASN A 367 -16.03 -7.36 3.80
C ASN A 367 -14.74 -6.65 3.40
N ASP A 368 -14.68 -5.33 3.63
CA ASP A 368 -13.60 -4.49 3.14
C ASP A 368 -12.49 -4.38 4.19
N GLY A 369 -11.21 -4.42 3.78
CA GLY A 369 -10.11 -4.13 4.70
C GLY A 369 -10.28 -2.73 5.29
N VAL A 370 -10.20 -1.73 4.42
CA VAL A 370 -10.56 -0.33 4.73
C VAL A 370 -11.65 0.14 3.77
N ALA A 371 -12.72 0.71 4.32
CA ALA A 371 -13.77 1.37 3.55
C ALA A 371 -13.88 2.85 3.92
N LEU A 372 -13.72 3.73 2.91
CA LEU A 372 -13.97 5.17 3.01
C LEU A 372 -15.21 5.51 2.21
N ARG A 373 -16.26 6.03 2.87
CA ARG A 373 -17.56 6.28 2.22
C ARG A 373 -18.13 7.64 2.59
N ASP A 374 -18.35 8.47 1.58
CA ASP A 374 -18.95 9.80 1.73
C ASP A 374 -18.22 10.65 2.79
N MET A 375 -16.90 10.51 2.95
CA MET A 375 -16.13 11.23 3.97
C MET A 375 -15.71 12.62 3.48
N ASP A 376 -15.32 13.54 4.39
CA ASP A 376 -14.76 14.83 3.97
C ASP A 376 -13.34 14.64 3.44
N LYS A 377 -12.33 14.49 4.32
CA LYS A 377 -10.96 14.26 3.85
C LYS A 377 -10.04 13.48 4.78
N ILE A 378 -9.03 12.86 4.19
CA ILE A 378 -7.77 12.49 4.86
C ILE A 378 -6.69 13.46 4.35
N ALA A 379 -6.06 14.23 5.23
CA ALA A 379 -5.14 15.28 4.78
C ALA A 379 -3.83 15.39 5.57
N SER A 380 -2.74 15.50 4.83
CA SER A 380 -1.43 15.98 5.28
C SER A 380 -1.25 17.43 4.82
N THR A 381 -1.19 18.35 5.79
CA THR A 381 -1.19 19.81 5.52
C THR A 381 0.20 20.43 5.62
N GLY A 382 1.20 19.68 6.09
CA GLY A 382 2.60 20.06 6.11
C GLY A 382 3.13 20.36 4.71
N THR A 383 3.93 21.41 4.59
CA THR A 383 4.51 21.87 3.32
C THR A 383 6.03 21.69 3.25
N ASN A 384 6.63 21.21 4.34
CA ASN A 384 8.07 21.02 4.50
C ASN A 384 8.44 19.53 4.30
N LEU A 385 9.69 19.15 4.60
CA LEU A 385 10.16 17.76 4.47
C LEU A 385 9.53 16.81 5.51
N ASP A 386 9.07 17.36 6.63
CA ASP A 386 8.40 16.62 7.69
C ASP A 386 6.89 16.47 7.42
N ALA A 387 6.38 16.90 6.26
CA ALA A 387 4.98 16.72 5.92
C ALA A 387 4.57 15.24 6.01
N ALA A 388 3.45 14.97 6.67
CA ALA A 388 3.01 13.62 7.00
C ALA A 388 2.89 12.74 5.75
N THR A 389 3.42 11.51 5.82
CA THR A 389 3.07 10.47 4.85
C THR A 389 1.71 9.89 5.19
N ILE A 390 0.83 9.73 4.20
CA ILE A 390 -0.45 9.05 4.35
C ILE A 390 -0.29 7.62 3.85
N THR A 391 -0.48 6.65 4.74
CA THR A 391 -0.43 5.22 4.42
C THR A 391 -1.77 4.57 4.75
N ILE A 392 -2.41 3.95 3.76
CA ILE A 392 -3.67 3.21 3.96
C ILE A 392 -3.48 1.78 3.45
N ASN A 393 -3.59 0.82 4.37
CA ASN A 393 -3.41 -0.59 4.11
C ASN A 393 -4.71 -1.33 4.40
N GLY A 394 -5.21 -2.09 3.43
CA GLY A 394 -6.42 -2.86 3.58
C GLY A 394 -6.26 -4.28 3.10
N GLU A 395 -6.61 -5.23 3.96
CA GLU A 395 -6.62 -6.66 3.65
C GLU A 395 -8.02 -7.23 3.86
N ASN A 396 -8.51 -8.02 2.92
CA ASN A 396 -9.74 -8.78 3.12
C ASN A 396 -9.62 -10.25 2.73
N SER A 397 -10.34 -11.09 3.48
CA SER A 397 -10.60 -12.50 3.15
C SER A 397 -12.01 -12.75 2.63
N GLY A 398 -12.76 -11.68 2.32
CA GLY A 398 -14.16 -11.72 1.93
C GLY A 398 -14.39 -12.26 0.52
N ASN A 399 -15.65 -12.58 0.22
CA ASN A 399 -16.09 -13.06 -1.08
C ASN A 399 -17.17 -12.18 -1.69
N ASN A 400 -17.00 -11.79 -2.95
CA ASN A 400 -17.91 -10.93 -3.73
C ASN A 400 -18.04 -9.51 -3.17
N ASN A 401 -17.76 -8.50 -4.00
CA ASN A 401 -17.83 -7.08 -3.58
C ASN A 401 -17.02 -6.80 -2.29
N SER A 402 -15.88 -7.47 -2.10
CA SER A 402 -15.04 -7.33 -0.90
C SER A 402 -13.65 -6.87 -1.30
N TYR A 403 -13.24 -5.70 -0.85
CA TYR A 403 -12.04 -5.05 -1.37
C TYR A 403 -10.95 -4.92 -0.31
N GLY A 404 -9.68 -4.92 -0.72
CA GLY A 404 -8.61 -4.54 0.19
C GLY A 404 -8.88 -3.11 0.66
N LEU A 405 -8.96 -2.20 -0.31
CA LEU A 405 -9.41 -0.82 -0.14
C LEU A 405 -10.66 -0.54 -0.96
N TYR A 406 -11.72 -0.02 -0.32
CA TYR A 406 -12.92 0.45 -0.99
C TYR A 406 -13.17 1.93 -0.70
N PHE A 407 -13.01 2.79 -1.71
CA PHE A 407 -13.26 4.22 -1.59
C PHE A 407 -14.47 4.63 -2.42
N PHE A 408 -15.39 5.36 -1.80
CA PHE A 408 -16.60 5.86 -2.45
C PHE A 408 -16.93 7.28 -1.98
N THR A 409 -16.79 8.28 -2.84
CA THR A 409 -16.93 9.70 -2.51
C THR A 409 -16.03 10.10 -1.32
N PHE A 410 -14.84 10.61 -1.63
CA PHE A 410 -13.84 10.95 -0.63
C PHE A 410 -12.82 11.92 -1.21
N ASP A 411 -12.05 12.58 -0.34
CA ASP A 411 -10.82 13.27 -0.73
C ASP A 411 -9.62 12.80 0.12
N ILE A 412 -8.50 12.47 -0.52
CA ILE A 412 -7.19 12.29 0.15
C ILE A 412 -6.23 13.32 -0.42
N PHE A 413 -5.62 14.12 0.46
CA PHE A 413 -4.74 15.20 0.05
C PHE A 413 -3.42 15.20 0.82
N SER A 414 -2.31 15.41 0.11
CA SER A 414 -1.01 15.65 0.72
C SER A 414 -0.30 16.84 0.09
N ALA A 415 0.02 17.85 0.92
CA ALA A 415 0.70 19.06 0.49
C ALA A 415 2.20 18.87 0.17
N ALA A 416 2.87 17.88 0.76
CA ALA A 416 4.26 17.55 0.42
C ALA A 416 4.65 16.09 0.69
N GLY A 417 4.02 15.43 1.68
CA GLY A 417 4.27 14.02 1.99
C GLY A 417 3.78 13.05 0.91
N ALA A 418 4.22 11.80 0.99
CA ALA A 418 3.77 10.75 0.08
C ALA A 418 2.33 10.27 0.42
N ILE A 419 1.65 9.71 -0.58
CA ILE A 419 0.44 8.91 -0.37
C ILE A 419 0.74 7.49 -0.84
N GLN A 420 0.57 6.51 0.05
CA GLN A 420 0.78 5.09 -0.21
C GLN A 420 -0.50 4.33 0.12
N LEU A 421 -1.05 3.65 -0.88
CA LEU A 421 -2.27 2.86 -0.77
C LEU A 421 -1.94 1.41 -1.12
N THR A 422 -2.15 0.51 -0.17
CA THR A 422 -1.97 -0.93 -0.41
C THR A 422 -3.28 -1.65 -0.13
N GLY A 423 -3.80 -2.33 -1.14
CA GLY A 423 -5.04 -3.09 -1.04
C GLY A 423 -4.81 -4.53 -1.48
N THR A 424 -5.03 -5.46 -0.57
CA THR A 424 -4.94 -6.90 -0.84
C THR A 424 -6.31 -7.53 -0.63
N SER A 425 -6.80 -8.23 -1.64
CA SER A 425 -7.94 -9.13 -1.53
C SER A 425 -7.50 -10.58 -1.69
N SER A 426 -8.03 -11.46 -0.86
CA SER A 426 -7.74 -12.89 -0.91
C SER A 426 -9.04 -13.69 -0.85
N PRO A 427 -9.91 -13.54 -1.87
CA PRO A 427 -11.16 -14.25 -1.91
C PRO A 427 -10.95 -15.77 -1.97
N VAL A 428 -11.88 -16.53 -1.40
CA VAL A 428 -11.91 -17.99 -1.53
C VAL A 428 -12.93 -18.43 -2.59
N GLY A 429 -12.45 -18.95 -3.73
CA GLY A 429 -13.28 -19.53 -4.79
C GLY A 429 -13.21 -18.77 -6.12
N SER A 430 -14.32 -18.68 -6.86
CA SER A 430 -14.46 -17.88 -8.09
C SER A 430 -15.42 -16.68 -7.90
N PRO A 431 -15.23 -15.81 -6.89
CA PRO A 431 -16.08 -14.64 -6.72
C PRO A 431 -15.70 -13.50 -7.67
N PHE A 432 -16.65 -12.60 -7.89
CA PHE A 432 -16.49 -11.41 -8.73
C PHE A 432 -16.32 -10.15 -7.88
N LEU A 433 -15.65 -9.12 -8.40
CA LEU A 433 -15.55 -7.78 -7.79
C LEU A 433 -14.91 -7.76 -6.39
N ASN A 434 -13.71 -8.29 -6.25
CA ASN A 434 -12.91 -8.27 -5.04
C ASN A 434 -11.58 -7.58 -5.32
N ASP A 435 -11.63 -6.36 -5.86
CA ASP A 435 -10.40 -5.72 -6.29
C ASP A 435 -9.46 -5.47 -5.09
N GLY A 436 -8.15 -5.51 -5.32
CA GLY A 436 -7.19 -5.12 -4.30
C GLY A 436 -7.49 -3.68 -3.83
N ILE A 437 -7.58 -2.76 -4.79
CA ILE A 437 -8.00 -1.37 -4.60
C ILE A 437 -9.17 -1.07 -5.52
N ARG A 438 -10.27 -0.57 -4.96
CA ARG A 438 -11.43 -0.06 -5.69
C ARG A 438 -11.74 1.38 -5.32
N ILE A 439 -11.72 2.26 -6.32
CA ILE A 439 -12.05 3.68 -6.17
C ILE A 439 -13.26 4.01 -7.04
N ASN A 440 -14.35 4.42 -6.41
CA ASN A 440 -15.63 4.76 -7.02
C ASN A 440 -16.02 6.19 -6.62
N ASP A 441 -15.58 7.18 -7.38
CA ASP A 441 -15.77 8.62 -7.11
C ASP A 441 -14.88 9.16 -5.98
N GLY A 442 -14.18 10.25 -6.24
CA GLY A 442 -13.29 10.94 -5.29
C GLY A 442 -11.95 11.35 -5.88
N THR A 443 -11.18 12.10 -5.09
CA THR A 443 -9.88 12.64 -5.49
C THR A 443 -8.78 12.17 -4.55
N ILE A 444 -7.67 11.71 -5.12
CA ILE A 444 -6.40 11.54 -4.41
C ILE A 444 -5.41 12.52 -5.03
N GLN A 445 -4.91 13.46 -4.23
CA GLN A 445 -4.02 14.49 -4.70
C GLN A 445 -2.74 14.59 -3.87
N VAL A 446 -1.60 14.58 -4.57
CA VAL A 446 -0.31 14.99 -4.04
C VAL A 446 0.16 16.28 -4.70
N THR A 447 0.93 17.09 -3.97
CA THR A 447 1.60 18.25 -4.58
C THR A 447 3.01 17.90 -5.02
N ASN A 448 3.86 17.38 -4.12
CA ASN A 448 5.26 17.06 -4.43
C ASN A 448 5.67 15.62 -4.10
N GLY A 449 5.01 14.98 -3.13
CA GLY A 449 5.28 13.59 -2.77
C GLY A 449 4.79 12.61 -3.85
N PRO A 450 5.32 11.38 -3.88
CA PRO A 450 4.81 10.34 -4.77
C PRO A 450 3.41 9.87 -4.35
N LEU A 451 2.63 9.44 -5.34
CA LEU A 451 1.35 8.75 -5.17
C LEU A 451 1.50 7.30 -5.63
N ASN A 452 1.48 6.37 -4.68
CA ASN A 452 1.68 4.94 -4.96
C ASN A 452 0.41 4.16 -4.62
N LEU A 453 -0.06 3.37 -5.58
CA LEU A 453 -1.15 2.41 -5.43
C LEU A 453 -0.61 1.01 -5.71
N ASP A 454 -0.71 0.14 -4.72
CA ASP A 454 -0.34 -1.28 -4.79
C ASP A 454 -1.59 -2.13 -4.57
N GLY A 455 -2.21 -2.58 -5.64
CA GLY A 455 -3.43 -3.36 -5.61
C GLY A 455 -3.20 -4.81 -6.01
N VAL A 456 -3.54 -5.76 -5.13
CA VAL A 456 -3.36 -7.19 -5.34
C VAL A 456 -4.66 -7.94 -5.09
N CYS A 457 -5.05 -8.81 -6.02
CA CYS A 457 -6.13 -9.77 -5.86
C CYS A 457 -5.62 -11.20 -6.02
N ILE A 458 -5.61 -11.96 -4.91
CA ILE A 458 -5.13 -13.35 -4.88
C ILE A 458 -6.29 -14.29 -5.26
N GLY A 459 -6.56 -14.39 -6.56
CA GLY A 459 -7.57 -15.28 -7.16
C GLY A 459 -8.94 -14.65 -7.35
N GLY A 460 -9.83 -15.35 -8.07
CA GLY A 460 -11.15 -14.82 -8.46
C GLY A 460 -11.08 -13.92 -9.71
N ASP A 461 -12.22 -13.37 -10.13
CA ASP A 461 -12.36 -12.53 -11.33
C ASP A 461 -12.38 -11.05 -10.91
N SER A 462 -11.22 -10.44 -10.69
CA SER A 462 -11.12 -9.09 -10.10
C SER A 462 -9.80 -8.40 -10.44
N SER A 463 -9.79 -7.07 -10.40
CA SER A 463 -8.62 -6.26 -10.69
C SER A 463 -7.69 -6.14 -9.48
N GLY A 464 -6.41 -5.92 -9.71
CA GLY A 464 -5.54 -5.39 -8.67
C GLY A 464 -5.99 -3.97 -8.30
N ILE A 465 -6.18 -3.13 -9.32
CA ILE A 465 -6.63 -1.75 -9.18
C ILE A 465 -7.81 -1.49 -10.13
N GLY A 466 -8.96 -1.11 -9.57
CA GLY A 466 -10.16 -0.70 -10.31
C GLY A 466 -10.56 0.76 -10.00
N LEU A 467 -10.68 1.58 -11.03
CA LEU A 467 -10.97 3.02 -10.93
C LEU A 467 -12.27 3.40 -11.67
N SER A 468 -13.15 4.16 -11.05
CA SER A 468 -14.38 4.70 -11.64
C SER A 468 -14.64 6.09 -11.08
N PHE A 469 -14.87 7.09 -11.93
CA PHE A 469 -15.08 8.48 -11.50
C PHE A 469 -13.96 9.04 -10.59
N ALA A 470 -12.76 8.44 -10.67
CA ALA A 470 -11.66 8.73 -9.77
C ALA A 470 -10.68 9.74 -10.38
N ASN A 471 -10.15 10.63 -9.55
CA ASN A 471 -9.09 11.56 -9.94
C ASN A 471 -7.82 11.25 -9.15
N LEU A 472 -6.78 10.79 -9.84
CA LEU A 472 -5.44 10.60 -9.28
C LEU A 472 -4.55 11.74 -9.76
N ILE A 473 -4.29 12.73 -8.90
CA ILE A 473 -3.68 14.00 -9.30
C ILE A 473 -2.32 14.17 -8.61
N SER A 474 -1.33 14.59 -9.39
CA SER A 474 -0.08 15.14 -8.87
C SER A 474 0.15 16.50 -9.54
N VAL A 475 0.26 17.58 -8.76
CA VAL A 475 0.43 18.96 -9.31
C VAL A 475 1.89 19.43 -9.36
N GLY A 476 2.84 18.58 -8.99
CA GLY A 476 4.27 18.87 -9.00
C GLY A 476 5.07 17.73 -9.61
N GLY A 477 6.28 17.49 -9.08
CA GLY A 477 7.22 16.49 -9.62
C GLY A 477 7.07 15.08 -9.03
N GLY A 478 6.15 14.86 -8.10
CA GLY A 478 5.89 13.53 -7.54
C GLY A 478 5.26 12.61 -8.58
N HIS A 479 5.76 11.38 -8.73
CA HIS A 479 5.22 10.41 -9.68
C HIS A 479 3.88 9.84 -9.23
N ILE A 480 3.13 9.28 -10.18
CA ILE A 480 2.00 8.38 -9.92
C ILE A 480 2.43 6.97 -10.32
N LEU A 481 2.47 6.05 -9.36
CA LEU A 481 2.81 4.64 -9.57
C LEU A 481 1.61 3.76 -9.26
N MET A 482 1.20 2.95 -10.23
CA MET A 482 0.11 1.99 -10.09
C MET A 482 0.67 0.58 -10.36
N ASN A 483 0.81 -0.20 -9.30
CA ASN A 483 1.16 -1.62 -9.37
C ASN A 483 -0.11 -2.45 -9.19
N ALA A 484 -0.59 -3.05 -10.27
CA ALA A 484 -1.82 -3.84 -10.25
C ALA A 484 -1.52 -5.34 -10.45
N ASP A 485 -2.12 -6.19 -9.64
CA ASP A 485 -2.08 -7.65 -9.73
C ASP A 485 -3.51 -8.18 -9.64
N GLY A 486 -4.09 -8.60 -10.76
CA GLY A 486 -5.45 -9.11 -10.83
C GLY A 486 -5.54 -10.61 -10.55
N GLY A 487 -6.76 -11.06 -10.27
CA GLY A 487 -7.05 -12.49 -10.26
C GLY A 487 -7.30 -13.00 -11.69
N ASP A 488 -6.37 -13.81 -12.21
CA ASP A 488 -6.46 -14.38 -13.56
C ASP A 488 -7.30 -15.68 -13.60
N SER A 489 -8.63 -15.56 -13.63
CA SER A 489 -9.52 -16.69 -13.95
C SER A 489 -10.03 -16.74 -15.40
N GLY A 490 -9.48 -15.91 -16.29
CA GLY A 490 -9.76 -16.01 -17.73
C GLY A 490 -11.11 -15.41 -18.19
N ASN A 491 -11.84 -14.70 -17.31
CA ASN A 491 -13.15 -14.12 -17.63
C ASN A 491 -13.12 -12.63 -18.04
N GLY A 492 -11.97 -12.09 -18.43
CA GLY A 492 -11.89 -10.75 -19.03
C GLY A 492 -11.72 -9.58 -18.06
N TYR A 493 -11.26 -9.82 -16.82
CA TYR A 493 -10.84 -8.75 -15.91
C TYR A 493 -9.38 -8.43 -16.14
N ASN A 494 -9.04 -7.13 -16.12
CA ASN A 494 -7.68 -6.66 -16.25
C ASN A 494 -7.10 -6.40 -14.86
N ASP A 495 -5.80 -6.60 -14.68
CA ASP A 495 -5.07 -6.22 -13.46
C ASP A 495 -5.35 -4.76 -13.13
N PHE A 496 -5.15 -3.89 -14.12
CA PHE A 496 -5.50 -2.49 -14.05
C PHE A 496 -6.75 -2.20 -14.88
N SER A 497 -7.80 -1.68 -14.25
CA SER A 497 -9.05 -1.30 -14.92
C SER A 497 -9.44 0.14 -14.59
N GLY A 498 -9.29 1.03 -15.56
CA GLY A 498 -9.96 2.32 -15.61
C GLY A 498 -11.30 2.20 -16.32
N PHE A 499 -12.38 2.58 -15.65
CA PHE A 499 -13.73 2.61 -16.22
C PHE A 499 -14.09 4.05 -16.61
N SER A 500 -15.36 4.45 -16.45
CA SER A 500 -15.81 5.76 -16.88
C SER A 500 -15.29 6.92 -16.02
N ASN A 501 -14.88 8.01 -16.69
CA ASN A 501 -14.55 9.30 -16.10
C ASN A 501 -13.40 9.24 -15.09
N VAL A 502 -12.34 8.52 -15.42
CA VAL A 502 -11.12 8.50 -14.61
C VAL A 502 -10.16 9.54 -15.16
N SER A 503 -9.49 10.27 -14.28
CA SER A 503 -8.39 11.19 -14.62
C SER A 503 -7.13 10.79 -13.86
N ILE A 504 -6.03 10.62 -14.57
CA ILE A 504 -4.71 10.31 -14.00
C ILE A 504 -3.73 11.38 -14.46
N GLY A 505 -3.12 12.08 -13.50
CA GLY A 505 -2.27 13.24 -13.73
C GLY A 505 -3.08 14.52 -14.00
N GLY A 506 -2.73 15.24 -15.06
CA GLY A 506 -3.38 16.46 -15.55
C GLY A 506 -2.39 17.46 -16.16
N VAL A 507 -2.89 18.47 -16.88
CA VAL A 507 -2.08 19.45 -17.67
C VAL A 507 -1.04 20.29 -16.89
N THR A 508 -0.97 20.16 -15.56
CA THR A 508 0.05 20.81 -14.72
C THR A 508 0.93 19.79 -14.00
N HIS A 509 0.74 18.49 -14.25
CA HIS A 509 1.50 17.40 -13.68
C HIS A 509 2.83 17.29 -14.43
N THR A 510 3.95 17.30 -13.69
CA THR A 510 5.30 17.22 -14.27
C THR A 510 6.04 15.93 -13.88
N GLY A 511 5.42 15.10 -13.03
CA GLY A 511 5.98 13.83 -12.60
C GLY A 511 5.70 12.71 -13.60
N ASP A 512 6.42 11.61 -13.45
CA ASP A 512 6.23 10.43 -14.29
C ASP A 512 4.99 9.65 -13.86
N ILE A 513 4.38 8.94 -14.81
CA ILE A 513 3.27 8.02 -14.59
C ILE A 513 3.75 6.61 -14.93
N PHE A 514 3.53 5.66 -14.01
CA PHE A 514 3.87 4.26 -14.18
C PHE A 514 2.61 3.39 -14.02
N ILE A 515 2.32 2.57 -15.02
CA ILE A 515 1.31 1.50 -14.97
C ILE A 515 2.05 0.18 -15.10
N ASN A 516 2.11 -0.57 -14.00
CA ASN A 516 2.73 -1.88 -13.93
C ASN A 516 1.63 -2.93 -13.75
N ALA A 517 1.32 -3.67 -14.81
CA ALA A 517 0.20 -4.60 -14.87
C ALA A 517 0.41 -5.58 -16.03
N ASP A 518 0.02 -6.84 -15.89
CA ASP A 518 0.09 -7.81 -17.00
C ASP A 518 -1.08 -7.66 -17.98
N SER A 519 -2.19 -7.07 -17.53
CA SER A 519 -3.34 -6.68 -18.37
C SER A 519 -3.89 -5.30 -17.98
N VAL A 520 -4.25 -4.48 -18.97
CA VAL A 520 -4.62 -3.07 -18.79
C VAL A 520 -5.89 -2.76 -19.57
N ASN A 521 -6.83 -2.07 -18.93
CA ASN A 521 -7.92 -1.37 -19.60
C ASN A 521 -7.93 0.08 -19.13
N ILE A 522 -7.86 1.01 -20.08
CA ILE A 522 -7.89 2.47 -19.83
C ILE A 522 -9.00 3.14 -20.63
N ASP A 523 -10.04 2.40 -21.03
CA ASP A 523 -11.19 2.99 -21.71
C ASP A 523 -11.89 4.02 -20.79
N GLY A 524 -12.23 5.18 -21.34
CA GLY A 524 -12.80 6.30 -20.56
C GLY A 524 -11.87 6.92 -19.50
N THR A 525 -10.57 6.62 -19.54
CA THR A 525 -9.56 7.11 -18.57
C THR A 525 -8.61 8.12 -19.20
N SER A 526 -8.74 9.41 -18.90
CA SER A 526 -7.81 10.43 -19.39
C SER A 526 -6.48 10.35 -18.64
N ILE A 527 -5.37 10.15 -19.35
CA ILE A 527 -4.02 10.11 -18.76
C ILE A 527 -3.19 11.25 -19.36
N ASP A 528 -2.64 12.11 -18.51
CA ASP A 528 -2.02 13.38 -18.91
C ASP A 528 -0.85 13.77 -17.98
N SER A 529 0.30 14.13 -18.55
CA SER A 529 1.48 14.64 -17.83
C SER A 529 2.47 15.30 -18.79
N ASP A 530 3.23 16.29 -18.29
CA ASP A 530 4.47 16.76 -18.93
C ASP A 530 5.68 15.82 -18.68
N GLY A 531 5.54 14.86 -17.73
CA GLY A 531 6.53 13.83 -17.41
C GLY A 531 6.57 12.68 -18.41
N ALA A 532 7.22 11.57 -18.05
CA ALA A 532 7.20 10.35 -18.87
C ALA A 532 6.04 9.43 -18.48
N LEU A 533 5.48 8.70 -19.46
CA LEU A 533 4.56 7.59 -19.22
C LEU A 533 5.30 6.27 -19.45
N THR A 534 5.19 5.33 -18.53
CA THR A 534 5.63 3.94 -18.71
C THR A 534 4.46 2.99 -18.48
N VAL A 535 4.16 2.15 -19.46
CA VAL A 535 3.19 1.05 -19.35
C VAL A 535 3.93 -0.26 -19.61
N GLN A 536 4.01 -1.14 -18.61
CA GLN A 536 4.86 -2.32 -18.68
C GLN A 536 4.25 -3.55 -17.98
N PRO A 537 4.54 -4.76 -18.49
CA PRO A 537 4.13 -5.99 -17.83
C PRO A 537 4.91 -6.22 -16.53
N LYS A 538 4.29 -6.93 -15.59
CA LYS A 538 4.92 -7.34 -14.32
C LYS A 538 5.56 -8.72 -14.44
N THR A 539 4.90 -9.63 -15.15
CA THR A 539 5.36 -10.99 -15.37
C THR A 539 6.36 -11.04 -16.53
N PRO A 540 7.58 -11.58 -16.32
CA PRO A 540 8.56 -11.73 -17.39
C PRO A 540 8.03 -12.58 -18.55
N GLY A 541 8.27 -12.11 -19.77
CA GLY A 541 7.83 -12.75 -21.01
C GLY A 541 6.37 -12.47 -21.40
N THR A 542 5.60 -11.73 -20.60
CA THR A 542 4.27 -11.25 -21.01
C THR A 542 4.41 -10.45 -22.29
N THR A 543 3.69 -10.87 -23.33
CA THR A 543 3.67 -10.19 -24.62
C THR A 543 2.87 -8.89 -24.55
N ILE A 544 2.98 -8.04 -25.57
CA ILE A 544 2.27 -6.76 -25.63
C ILE A 544 1.56 -6.65 -26.98
N GLY A 545 0.33 -6.15 -27.00
CA GLY A 545 -0.40 -5.82 -28.23
C GLY A 545 -0.85 -4.36 -28.26
N LEU A 546 -0.54 -3.68 -29.37
CA LEU A 546 -0.86 -2.26 -29.57
C LEU A 546 -1.74 -2.05 -30.79
N GLY A 547 -2.84 -1.34 -30.61
CA GLY A 547 -3.85 -1.07 -31.64
C GLY A 547 -4.61 -2.31 -32.09
N SER A 548 -4.59 -3.40 -31.30
CA SER A 548 -5.29 -4.63 -31.67
C SER A 548 -6.75 -4.60 -31.25
N SER A 549 -7.60 -5.37 -31.93
CA SER A 549 -8.96 -5.67 -31.45
C SER A 549 -8.99 -6.90 -30.52
N TYR A 550 -7.83 -7.43 -30.15
CA TYR A 550 -7.72 -8.60 -29.29
C TYR A 550 -8.02 -8.21 -27.85
N VAL A 551 -8.84 -9.01 -27.19
CA VAL A 551 -9.21 -8.87 -25.78
C VAL A 551 -8.86 -10.18 -25.09
N GLY A 552 -7.62 -10.28 -24.61
CA GLY A 552 -7.16 -11.40 -23.80
C GLY A 552 -6.60 -10.89 -22.48
N VAL A 553 -6.68 -11.70 -21.43
CA VAL A 553 -6.21 -11.34 -20.08
C VAL A 553 -4.76 -11.76 -19.81
N ASP A 554 -4.18 -12.64 -20.65
CA ASP A 554 -2.81 -13.15 -20.47
C ASP A 554 -1.77 -12.27 -21.21
N ARG A 555 -2.12 -11.03 -21.54
CA ARG A 555 -1.30 -10.11 -22.35
C ARG A 555 -1.60 -8.66 -22.00
N LEU A 556 -0.57 -7.81 -22.06
CA LEU A 556 -0.74 -6.37 -21.96
C LEU A 556 -1.23 -5.85 -23.30
N ASP A 557 -2.53 -5.55 -23.39
CA ASP A 557 -3.17 -5.08 -24.61
C ASP A 557 -3.68 -3.64 -24.47
N LEU A 558 -3.44 -2.83 -25.50
CA LEU A 558 -3.98 -1.49 -25.64
C LEU A 558 -4.56 -1.34 -27.05
N ASN A 559 -5.88 -1.25 -27.15
CA ASN A 559 -6.58 -1.02 -28.41
C ASN A 559 -6.57 0.47 -28.81
N ASP A 560 -7.04 0.78 -30.03
CA ASP A 560 -7.01 2.17 -30.55
C ASP A 560 -7.85 3.16 -29.71
N THR A 561 -8.93 2.69 -29.07
CA THR A 561 -9.76 3.53 -28.19
C THR A 561 -8.99 3.87 -26.92
N GLU A 562 -8.33 2.88 -26.34
CA GLU A 562 -7.49 3.05 -25.14
C GLU A 562 -6.30 3.96 -25.40
N LEU A 563 -5.59 3.75 -26.51
CA LEU A 563 -4.48 4.63 -26.92
C LEU A 563 -4.93 6.08 -27.15
N SER A 564 -6.17 6.30 -27.59
CA SER A 564 -6.70 7.65 -27.81
C SER A 564 -6.86 8.45 -26.52
N ASN A 565 -6.95 7.77 -25.37
CA ASN A 565 -7.11 8.38 -24.05
C ASN A 565 -5.80 8.92 -23.44
N LEU A 566 -4.65 8.55 -24.00
CA LEU A 566 -3.37 9.18 -23.71
C LEU A 566 -3.39 10.61 -24.31
N GLN A 567 -3.26 11.62 -23.46
CA GLN A 567 -3.21 13.02 -23.91
C GLN A 567 -1.84 13.33 -24.54
N ASP A 568 -1.78 14.39 -25.34
CA ASP A 568 -0.54 14.93 -25.91
C ASP A 568 0.18 15.76 -24.84
N GLY A 569 1.51 15.68 -24.76
CA GLY A 569 2.30 16.44 -23.79
C GLY A 569 3.38 15.63 -23.07
N PHE A 570 3.35 14.30 -23.14
CA PHE A 570 4.34 13.46 -22.49
C PHE A 570 5.75 13.72 -23.05
N SER A 571 6.74 13.82 -22.16
CA SER A 571 8.14 13.90 -22.58
C SER A 571 8.61 12.65 -23.35
N SER A 572 8.02 11.49 -23.01
CA SER A 572 8.11 10.23 -23.75
C SER A 572 7.06 9.24 -23.25
N ILE A 573 6.69 8.28 -24.09
CA ILE A 573 5.86 7.13 -23.75
C ILE A 573 6.70 5.87 -23.94
N THR A 574 6.90 5.09 -22.89
CA THR A 574 7.56 3.78 -22.94
C THR A 574 6.52 2.68 -22.82
N ILE A 575 6.52 1.75 -23.77
CA ILE A 575 5.73 0.53 -23.74
C ILE A 575 6.67 -0.67 -23.60
N GLY A 576 6.47 -1.43 -22.53
CA GLY A 576 7.25 -2.63 -22.21
C GLY A 576 8.49 -2.36 -21.36
N ASN A 577 9.24 -3.44 -21.12
CA ASN A 577 10.47 -3.44 -20.33
C ASN A 577 11.44 -4.51 -20.86
N SER A 578 12.66 -4.54 -20.30
CA SER A 578 13.72 -5.45 -20.76
C SER A 578 13.43 -6.93 -20.58
N ASP A 579 12.37 -7.29 -19.84
CA ASP A 579 11.95 -8.67 -19.61
C ASP A 579 10.64 -9.01 -20.36
N ALA A 580 10.06 -8.05 -21.09
CA ALA A 580 8.81 -8.23 -21.82
C ALA A 580 8.97 -9.22 -22.98
N GLY A 581 7.88 -9.92 -23.31
CA GLY A 581 7.78 -10.73 -24.52
C GLY A 581 7.58 -9.87 -25.77
N ASP A 582 7.27 -10.51 -26.89
CA ASP A 582 7.04 -9.84 -28.17
C ASP A 582 6.02 -8.68 -28.07
N ILE A 583 6.32 -7.58 -28.76
CA ILE A 583 5.41 -6.44 -28.96
C ILE A 583 4.80 -6.57 -30.37
N THR A 584 3.51 -6.88 -30.43
CA THR A 584 2.73 -6.83 -31.68
C THR A 584 2.12 -5.44 -31.85
N VAL A 585 2.34 -4.81 -32.99
CA VAL A 585 1.74 -3.52 -33.36
C VAL A 585 0.82 -3.68 -34.57
N GLU A 586 -0.41 -3.18 -34.45
CA GLU A 586 -1.43 -3.18 -35.51
C GLU A 586 -1.71 -1.76 -36.01
N SER A 587 -2.71 -1.06 -35.47
CA SER A 587 -3.10 0.32 -35.88
C SER A 587 -2.72 1.43 -34.90
N ALA A 588 -1.78 1.17 -33.98
CA ALA A 588 -1.44 2.09 -32.90
C ALA A 588 -0.89 3.46 -33.36
N ILE A 589 -1.49 4.54 -32.85
CA ILE A 589 -1.06 5.93 -33.08
C ILE A 589 -0.74 6.58 -31.72
N PHE A 590 0.47 7.10 -31.57
CA PHE A 590 0.92 7.86 -30.41
C PHE A 590 1.08 9.34 -30.76
N LYS A 591 0.76 10.22 -29.81
CA LYS A 591 0.84 11.68 -29.97
C LYS A 591 2.19 12.24 -29.56
N ASP A 592 2.91 11.53 -28.69
CA ASP A 592 4.22 11.89 -28.12
C ASP A 592 5.33 10.90 -28.56
N PRO A 593 6.62 11.21 -28.32
CA PRO A 593 7.72 10.31 -28.62
C PRO A 593 7.58 8.94 -27.95
N LEU A 594 7.74 7.87 -28.72
CA LEU A 594 7.52 6.48 -28.29
C LEU A 594 8.82 5.71 -28.12
N ILE A 595 8.90 4.88 -27.08
CA ILE A 595 9.93 3.84 -26.88
C ILE A 595 9.21 2.50 -26.80
N LEU A 596 9.57 1.58 -27.68
CA LEU A 596 9.13 0.18 -27.63
C LEU A 596 10.28 -0.66 -27.09
N LEU A 597 10.14 -1.16 -25.86
CA LEU A 597 11.19 -1.85 -25.12
C LEU A 597 10.78 -3.30 -24.83
N THR A 598 11.59 -4.26 -25.29
CA THR A 598 11.31 -5.70 -25.14
C THR A 598 12.57 -6.57 -25.26
N ALA A 599 12.55 -7.76 -24.63
CA ALA A 599 13.52 -8.83 -24.92
C ALA A 599 13.20 -9.59 -26.22
N GLY A 600 11.97 -9.49 -26.71
CA GLY A 600 11.44 -10.18 -27.87
C GLY A 600 11.49 -9.38 -29.17
N ASN A 601 10.57 -9.70 -30.07
CA ASN A 601 10.40 -9.05 -31.36
C ASN A 601 9.36 -7.93 -31.27
N ILE A 602 9.59 -6.87 -32.05
CA ILE A 602 8.63 -5.80 -32.33
C ILE A 602 8.13 -6.02 -33.75
N HIS A 603 6.87 -6.44 -33.92
CA HIS A 603 6.37 -7.00 -35.17
C HIS A 603 4.86 -6.80 -35.41
N ASN A 604 4.35 -7.29 -36.54
CA ASN A 604 2.92 -7.41 -36.85
C ASN A 604 2.53 -8.88 -37.02
N THR A 605 1.39 -9.30 -36.45
CA THR A 605 0.93 -10.70 -36.46
C THR A 605 -0.11 -11.00 -37.55
N PHE A 606 -0.87 -10.02 -38.06
CA PHE A 606 -2.05 -10.28 -38.92
C PHE A 606 -2.03 -9.65 -40.33
N GLY A 607 -0.94 -8.99 -40.75
CA GLY A 607 -0.84 -8.41 -42.09
C GLY A 607 0.59 -8.09 -42.55
N THR A 608 0.74 -7.82 -43.84
CA THR A 608 2.02 -7.52 -44.51
C THR A 608 2.54 -6.10 -44.24
N SER A 609 1.81 -5.23 -43.51
CA SER A 609 2.25 -3.85 -43.25
C SER A 609 1.57 -3.22 -42.04
N ILE A 610 2.36 -2.62 -41.14
CA ILE A 610 1.94 -1.66 -40.11
C ILE A 610 1.81 -0.29 -40.75
N THR A 611 0.69 0.38 -40.50
CA THR A 611 0.48 1.75 -40.97
C THR A 611 0.56 2.71 -39.80
N ASN A 612 1.75 3.27 -39.64
CA ASN A 612 1.99 4.62 -39.13
C ASN A 612 1.87 4.83 -37.60
N ILE A 613 2.94 4.54 -36.86
CA ILE A 613 3.12 5.08 -35.51
C ILE A 613 3.30 6.60 -35.59
N GLY A 614 2.42 7.35 -34.93
CA GLY A 614 2.18 8.79 -35.11
C GLY A 614 3.25 9.78 -34.64
N ASN A 615 4.45 9.36 -34.24
CA ASN A 615 5.53 10.25 -33.78
C ASN A 615 6.91 9.55 -33.86
N ASN A 616 7.96 10.25 -33.44
CA ASN A 616 9.31 9.75 -33.24
C ASN A 616 9.29 8.46 -32.42
N THR A 617 9.95 7.42 -32.91
CA THR A 617 9.90 6.07 -32.32
C THR A 617 11.31 5.51 -32.12
N THR A 618 11.57 5.00 -30.91
CA THR A 618 12.77 4.24 -30.58
C THR A 618 12.44 2.77 -30.43
N PHE A 619 13.19 1.92 -31.13
CA PHE A 619 13.13 0.46 -31.00
C PHE A 619 14.27 -0.02 -30.09
N ASP A 620 13.91 -0.57 -28.95
CA ASP A 620 14.83 -1.19 -27.98
C ASP A 620 14.47 -2.67 -27.83
N GLY A 621 14.93 -3.47 -28.79
CA GLY A 621 14.55 -4.86 -29.00
C GLY A 621 14.86 -5.30 -30.43
N THR A 622 14.24 -6.38 -30.91
CA THR A 622 14.39 -6.80 -32.32
C THR A 622 13.22 -6.29 -33.16
N LEU A 623 13.42 -5.27 -33.98
CA LEU A 623 12.42 -4.88 -34.98
C LEU A 623 12.37 -5.93 -36.10
N ALA A 624 11.22 -6.58 -36.25
CA ALA A 624 10.94 -7.56 -37.30
C ALA A 624 9.59 -7.20 -37.95
N PRO A 625 9.55 -6.57 -39.15
CA PRO A 625 8.32 -6.01 -39.74
C PRO A 625 7.13 -6.97 -40.03
N GLY A 626 7.16 -8.22 -39.54
CA GLY A 626 6.08 -9.19 -39.59
C GLY A 626 6.25 -10.24 -40.69
N LEU A 627 5.13 -10.78 -41.20
CA LEU A 627 5.15 -11.78 -42.28
C LEU A 627 5.72 -11.20 -43.58
N SER A 628 6.77 -11.83 -44.11
CA SER A 628 7.45 -11.32 -45.31
C SER A 628 6.61 -11.41 -46.59
N PRO A 629 6.49 -10.32 -47.38
CA PRO A 629 7.06 -8.99 -47.14
C PRO A 629 6.29 -8.19 -46.08
N GLY A 630 6.99 -7.78 -45.02
CA GLY A 630 6.49 -6.89 -43.97
C GLY A 630 6.85 -5.43 -44.23
N THR A 631 6.06 -4.47 -43.74
CA THR A 631 6.49 -3.05 -43.71
C THR A 631 6.11 -2.43 -42.38
N PHE A 632 7.09 -1.89 -41.65
CA PHE A 632 6.87 -1.10 -40.45
C PHE A 632 6.96 0.39 -40.83
N SER A 633 5.95 1.19 -40.51
CA SER A 633 5.91 2.61 -40.89
C SER A 633 5.83 3.52 -39.66
N VAL A 634 6.70 4.53 -39.59
CA VAL A 634 6.76 5.56 -38.55
C VAL A 634 6.65 6.94 -39.19
N ASN A 635 5.70 7.76 -38.74
CA ASN A 635 5.61 9.16 -39.17
C ASN A 635 6.35 10.08 -38.21
N GLY A 636 7.67 9.96 -38.24
CA GLY A 636 8.60 10.74 -37.43
C GLY A 636 10.01 10.24 -37.63
N ASP A 637 10.90 10.67 -36.75
CA ASP A 637 12.25 10.12 -36.66
C ASP A 637 12.22 8.69 -36.11
N VAL A 638 13.13 7.85 -36.59
CA VAL A 638 13.34 6.50 -36.07
C VAL A 638 14.69 6.44 -35.37
N SER A 639 14.73 5.79 -34.22
CA SER A 639 15.98 5.41 -33.54
C SER A 639 16.01 3.91 -33.25
N PHE A 640 17.16 3.28 -33.49
CA PHE A 640 17.49 1.98 -32.92
C PHE A 640 18.33 2.23 -31.67
N ALA A 641 17.89 1.72 -30.52
CA ALA A 641 18.65 1.80 -29.28
C ALA A 641 19.96 1.01 -29.37
N ASP A 642 20.91 1.26 -28.48
CA ASP A 642 22.15 0.49 -28.42
C ASP A 642 21.87 -1.01 -28.23
N ASP A 643 22.69 -1.88 -28.83
CA ASP A 643 22.58 -3.35 -28.76
C ASP A 643 21.25 -3.97 -29.31
N SER A 644 20.36 -3.15 -29.89
CA SER A 644 19.12 -3.61 -30.56
C SER A 644 19.38 -4.33 -31.89
N SER A 645 18.32 -4.82 -32.54
CA SER A 645 18.44 -5.54 -33.82
C SER A 645 17.36 -5.16 -34.82
N PHE A 646 17.72 -5.18 -36.10
CA PHE A 646 16.78 -5.10 -37.22
C PHE A 646 16.80 -6.40 -38.01
N ALA A 647 15.71 -7.16 -37.96
CA ALA A 647 15.52 -8.41 -38.69
C ALA A 647 14.75 -8.14 -39.99
N VAL A 648 15.32 -8.59 -41.11
CA VAL A 648 14.75 -8.41 -42.43
C VAL A 648 14.78 -9.73 -43.21
N GLU A 649 13.60 -10.18 -43.64
CA GLU A 649 13.46 -11.29 -44.56
C GLU A 649 13.50 -10.80 -46.02
N LEU A 650 14.35 -11.44 -46.84
CA LEU A 650 14.43 -11.21 -48.28
C LEU A 650 13.84 -12.41 -49.01
N THR A 651 12.75 -12.22 -49.77
CA THR A 651 12.09 -13.30 -50.51
C THR A 651 11.99 -13.01 -52.01
N GLY A 652 11.85 -14.07 -52.80
CA GLY A 652 11.60 -13.99 -54.25
C GLY A 652 12.84 -14.02 -55.13
N ALA A 653 12.67 -13.60 -56.39
CA ALA A 653 13.61 -13.85 -57.50
C ALA A 653 14.15 -12.56 -58.16
N THR A 654 13.82 -11.37 -57.66
CA THR A 654 14.26 -10.10 -58.26
C THR A 654 14.82 -9.16 -57.20
N THR A 655 15.60 -8.17 -57.62
CA THR A 655 16.17 -7.11 -56.77
C THR A 655 15.15 -6.10 -56.30
N THR A 656 13.93 -6.18 -56.84
CA THR A 656 12.73 -5.50 -56.35
C THR A 656 11.76 -6.51 -55.71
N GLY A 657 12.28 -7.67 -55.30
CA GLY A 657 11.50 -8.76 -54.73
C GLY A 657 10.82 -8.35 -53.41
N PRO A 658 9.78 -9.07 -52.98
CA PRO A 658 9.15 -8.85 -51.69
C PRO A 658 10.20 -9.01 -50.56
N HIS A 659 10.33 -7.98 -49.73
CA HIS A 659 11.21 -7.97 -48.57
C HIS A 659 10.57 -7.19 -47.43
N ASP A 660 11.08 -7.40 -46.23
CA ASP A 660 10.69 -6.60 -45.09
C ASP A 660 11.33 -5.22 -45.16
N LYS A 661 10.59 -4.21 -44.70
CA LYS A 661 10.98 -2.82 -44.85
C LYS A 661 10.59 -1.99 -43.63
N LEU A 662 11.44 -1.03 -43.28
CA LEU A 662 11.09 0.08 -42.39
C LEU A 662 10.92 1.35 -43.23
N THR A 663 9.89 2.14 -42.94
CA THR A 663 9.67 3.45 -43.54
C THR A 663 9.57 4.50 -42.44
N ALA A 664 10.36 5.56 -42.54
CA ALA A 664 10.33 6.73 -41.66
C ALA A 664 10.07 7.99 -42.49
N THR A 665 9.28 8.94 -41.99
CA THR A 665 9.11 10.25 -42.64
C THR A 665 10.13 11.29 -42.16
N GLY A 666 10.68 11.11 -40.95
CA GLY A 666 11.80 11.85 -40.38
C GLY A 666 13.13 11.13 -40.63
N GLY A 667 14.19 11.51 -39.90
CA GLY A 667 15.52 10.91 -39.99
C GLY A 667 15.65 9.57 -39.28
N VAL A 668 16.78 8.90 -39.49
CA VAL A 668 17.06 7.57 -38.91
C VAL A 668 18.35 7.62 -38.11
N THR A 669 18.31 7.22 -36.85
CA THR A 669 19.49 7.05 -35.99
C THR A 669 19.70 5.59 -35.68
N ILE A 670 20.90 5.08 -35.93
CA ILE A 670 21.33 3.73 -35.59
C ILE A 670 22.32 3.83 -34.44
N GLY A 671 21.94 3.31 -33.27
CA GLY A 671 22.78 3.26 -32.08
C GLY A 671 24.05 2.43 -32.24
N SER A 672 24.80 2.32 -31.15
CA SER A 672 25.99 1.48 -31.05
C SER A 672 25.59 0.00 -31.07
N ASN A 673 26.42 -0.86 -31.68
CA ASN A 673 26.24 -2.31 -31.72
C ASN A 673 24.90 -2.84 -32.30
N VAL A 674 24.09 -2.01 -32.96
CA VAL A 674 22.83 -2.45 -33.58
C VAL A 674 23.12 -3.50 -34.66
N SER A 675 22.49 -4.67 -34.56
CA SER A 675 22.73 -5.77 -35.50
C SER A 675 21.72 -5.76 -36.66
N LEU A 676 22.20 -5.97 -37.89
CA LEU A 676 21.36 -6.21 -39.06
C LEU A 676 21.28 -7.72 -39.32
N ASN A 677 20.11 -8.31 -39.07
CA ASN A 677 19.86 -9.73 -39.20
C ASN A 677 19.12 -10.01 -40.51
N LEU A 678 19.84 -10.46 -41.55
CA LEU A 678 19.27 -10.75 -42.86
C LEU A 678 18.93 -12.24 -43.00
N ASP A 679 17.65 -12.59 -43.15
CA ASP A 679 17.25 -13.91 -43.64
C ASP A 679 17.16 -13.88 -45.17
N THR A 680 18.01 -14.69 -45.81
CA THR A 680 18.12 -14.79 -47.26
C THR A 680 17.71 -16.16 -47.79
N SER A 681 17.19 -17.03 -46.92
CA SER A 681 16.81 -18.42 -47.26
C SER A 681 15.73 -18.48 -48.37
N GLY A 682 14.88 -17.46 -48.46
CA GLY A 682 13.85 -17.28 -49.49
C GLY A 682 14.31 -16.54 -50.76
N TYR A 683 15.57 -16.09 -50.85
CA TYR A 683 16.08 -15.26 -51.95
C TYR A 683 16.75 -16.11 -53.04
N THR A 684 16.05 -16.33 -54.15
CA THR A 684 16.34 -17.46 -55.09
C THR A 684 17.10 -17.12 -56.37
N THR A 685 17.20 -15.84 -56.78
CA THR A 685 18.07 -15.43 -57.91
C THR A 685 18.73 -14.07 -57.69
N HIS A 686 20.07 -14.11 -57.60
CA HIS A 686 20.97 -12.98 -57.33
C HIS A 686 21.20 -12.09 -58.56
N GLN A 687 20.14 -11.51 -59.12
CA GLN A 687 20.32 -10.48 -60.14
C GLN A 687 20.89 -9.21 -59.49
N THR A 688 21.59 -8.39 -60.26
CA THR A 688 22.13 -7.10 -59.80
C THR A 688 21.00 -6.09 -59.62
N GLY A 689 20.92 -5.45 -58.46
CA GLY A 689 19.96 -4.37 -58.19
C GLY A 689 19.89 -3.99 -56.71
N VAL A 690 19.11 -2.95 -56.42
CA VAL A 690 19.06 -2.26 -55.12
C VAL A 690 17.78 -2.63 -54.37
N ILE A 691 17.93 -3.09 -53.13
CA ILE A 691 16.86 -3.40 -52.17
C ILE A 691 16.87 -2.31 -51.10
N THR A 692 15.75 -1.65 -50.82
CA THR A 692 15.66 -0.60 -49.79
C THR A 692 15.15 -1.19 -48.48
N LEU A 693 16.05 -1.36 -47.50
CA LEU A 693 15.70 -1.90 -46.17
C LEU A 693 14.99 -0.84 -45.31
N ILE A 694 15.54 0.38 -45.33
CA ILE A 694 14.99 1.53 -44.62
C ILE A 694 14.76 2.61 -45.65
N GLN A 695 13.49 2.94 -45.90
CA GLN A 695 13.12 4.13 -46.64
C GLN A 695 13.00 5.29 -45.66
N ASN A 696 13.84 6.29 -45.83
CA ASN A 696 13.90 7.48 -45.02
C ASN A 696 13.18 8.63 -45.76
N GLY A 697 12.67 9.61 -45.02
CA GLY A 697 12.01 10.77 -45.60
C GLY A 697 13.03 11.77 -46.14
N ASN A 698 13.09 12.98 -45.58
CA ASN A 698 14.12 13.97 -45.96
C ASN A 698 15.26 14.07 -44.94
N GLY A 699 15.28 13.22 -43.91
CA GLY A 699 16.28 13.26 -42.83
C GLY A 699 17.55 12.47 -43.17
N ALA A 700 18.67 12.74 -42.51
CA ALA A 700 19.89 11.94 -42.67
C ALA A 700 19.78 10.58 -41.97
N VAL A 701 20.57 9.59 -42.40
CA VAL A 701 20.87 8.39 -41.61
C VAL A 701 22.13 8.65 -40.79
N ASN A 702 22.01 8.60 -39.47
CA ASN A 702 23.11 8.80 -38.53
C ASN A 702 23.48 7.46 -37.87
N GLY A 703 24.75 7.05 -37.97
CA GLY A 703 25.22 5.77 -37.46
C GLY A 703 25.21 4.66 -38.52
N THR A 704 25.69 3.48 -38.14
CA THR A 704 25.82 2.31 -39.02
C THR A 704 25.55 1.04 -38.22
N PHE A 705 25.08 -0.01 -38.88
CA PHE A 705 24.93 -1.33 -38.26
C PHE A 705 26.31 -1.88 -37.86
N ASN A 706 26.32 -2.72 -36.83
CA ASN A 706 27.54 -3.27 -36.25
C ASN A 706 28.37 -4.00 -37.31
N GLY A 707 29.63 -3.60 -37.46
CA GLY A 707 30.55 -4.19 -38.45
C GLY A 707 30.25 -3.86 -39.92
N LEU A 708 29.28 -2.98 -40.20
CA LEU A 708 28.82 -2.65 -41.55
C LEU A 708 28.94 -1.14 -41.85
N PRO A 709 30.15 -0.56 -41.99
CA PRO A 709 30.29 0.81 -42.47
C PRO A 709 29.79 0.96 -43.93
N GLU A 710 29.66 2.21 -44.41
CA GLU A 710 29.29 2.49 -45.81
C GLU A 710 30.12 1.67 -46.81
N GLY A 711 29.44 0.93 -47.69
CA GLY A 711 30.07 0.09 -48.71
C GLY A 711 30.55 -1.28 -48.21
N ALA A 712 30.27 -1.66 -46.96
CA ALA A 712 30.63 -2.98 -46.44
C ALA A 712 29.84 -4.11 -47.09
N GLU A 713 30.45 -5.29 -47.15
CA GLU A 713 29.79 -6.53 -47.56
C GLU A 713 29.06 -7.19 -46.37
N THR A 714 27.79 -7.54 -46.54
CA THR A 714 26.98 -8.15 -45.45
C THR A 714 27.34 -9.59 -45.17
N ASN A 715 27.90 -10.32 -46.14
CA ASN A 715 28.34 -11.71 -45.99
C ASN A 715 29.57 -11.96 -46.87
N ASN A 716 30.73 -11.44 -46.43
CA ASN A 716 31.98 -11.45 -47.18
C ASN A 716 32.37 -12.89 -47.62
N GLY A 717 32.30 -13.16 -48.93
CA GLY A 717 32.59 -14.46 -49.54
C GLY A 717 31.44 -15.47 -49.57
N GLY A 718 30.28 -15.15 -49.00
CA GLY A 718 29.06 -15.94 -49.07
C GLY A 718 28.22 -15.69 -50.33
N SER A 719 27.14 -16.47 -50.51
CA SER A 719 26.13 -16.26 -51.55
C SER A 719 24.73 -16.48 -50.96
N PRO A 720 23.82 -15.49 -51.02
CA PRO A 720 24.00 -14.14 -51.54
C PRO A 720 24.95 -13.27 -50.70
N ASN A 721 25.55 -12.26 -51.33
CA ASN A 721 26.29 -11.19 -50.66
C ASN A 721 25.81 -9.83 -51.15
N PHE A 722 25.74 -8.84 -50.27
CA PHE A 722 25.22 -7.51 -50.57
C PHE A 722 26.21 -6.44 -50.13
N ILE A 723 26.25 -5.32 -50.85
CA ILE A 723 26.93 -4.09 -50.43
C ILE A 723 25.88 -3.18 -49.80
N ILE A 724 26.10 -2.76 -48.56
CA ILE A 724 25.22 -1.81 -47.86
C ILE A 724 25.57 -0.37 -48.21
N SER A 725 24.56 0.49 -48.33
CA SER A 725 24.71 1.94 -48.43
C SER A 725 23.68 2.65 -47.56
N TYR A 726 24.11 3.64 -46.78
CA TYR A 726 23.32 4.52 -45.92
C TYR A 726 22.96 5.86 -46.60
N VAL A 727 23.40 6.03 -47.85
CA VAL A 727 23.12 7.18 -48.73
C VAL A 727 22.47 6.71 -50.04
N GLY A 728 21.82 5.54 -49.99
CA GLY A 728 21.18 4.92 -51.15
C GLY A 728 19.84 5.56 -51.50
N GLY A 729 19.16 5.01 -52.51
CA GLY A 729 17.83 5.47 -52.92
C GLY A 729 17.82 6.91 -53.46
N ASP A 730 17.10 7.80 -52.80
CA ASP A 730 17.05 9.24 -53.07
C ASP A 730 18.16 10.05 -52.37
N GLY A 731 19.05 9.38 -51.63
CA GLY A 731 20.27 9.96 -51.04
C GLY A 731 20.40 9.77 -49.53
N ASN A 732 19.38 9.22 -48.89
CA ASN A 732 19.30 9.02 -47.44
C ASN A 732 18.58 7.73 -47.05
N ASP A 733 18.41 6.79 -47.98
CA ASP A 733 17.89 5.45 -47.70
C ASP A 733 19.00 4.48 -47.28
N VAL A 734 18.65 3.48 -46.46
CA VAL A 734 19.50 2.31 -46.22
C VAL A 734 19.16 1.22 -47.23
N THR A 735 20.12 0.90 -48.09
CA THR A 735 19.93 -0.01 -49.22
C THR A 735 20.98 -1.11 -49.27
N LEU A 736 20.62 -2.25 -49.88
CA LEU A 736 21.50 -3.35 -50.21
C LEU A 736 21.61 -3.48 -51.73
N THR A 737 22.83 -3.55 -52.26
CA THR A 737 23.10 -3.88 -53.66
C THR A 737 23.61 -5.30 -53.77
N ALA A 738 22.86 -6.19 -54.44
CA ALA A 738 23.26 -7.58 -54.62
C ALA A 738 24.54 -7.69 -55.46
N THR A 739 25.52 -8.46 -54.97
CA THR A 739 26.76 -8.76 -55.69
C THR A 739 26.75 -10.19 -56.22
N THR A 740 27.35 -10.41 -57.39
CA THR A 740 27.59 -11.76 -57.91
C THR A 740 28.99 -12.21 -57.49
N PRO A 741 29.17 -13.43 -56.97
CA PRO A 741 30.51 -13.95 -56.71
C PRO A 741 31.30 -13.97 -58.03
N THR A 742 32.47 -13.35 -58.06
CA THR A 742 33.36 -13.45 -59.23
C THR A 742 33.86 -14.89 -59.33
N THR A 743 33.31 -15.67 -60.26
CA THR A 743 33.77 -17.03 -60.49
C THR A 743 35.12 -16.98 -61.22
N LEU A 744 36.20 -17.35 -60.54
CA LEU A 744 37.51 -17.49 -61.17
C LEU A 744 37.58 -18.83 -61.93
N THR A 745 37.27 -18.80 -63.23
CA THR A 745 37.34 -20.02 -64.06
C THR A 745 38.80 -20.36 -64.37
N LEU A 746 39.39 -21.33 -63.67
CA LEU A 746 40.68 -21.92 -64.05
C LEU A 746 40.48 -22.80 -65.29
N ALA A 747 40.75 -22.26 -66.48
CA ALA A 747 40.78 -23.06 -67.71
C ALA A 747 42.04 -23.93 -67.74
N ARG A 748 41.90 -25.26 -67.62
CA ARG A 748 42.98 -26.19 -67.95
C ARG A 748 43.14 -26.26 -69.47
N PHE A 749 44.15 -25.60 -70.02
CA PHE A 749 44.59 -25.90 -71.38
C PHE A 749 45.24 -27.28 -71.41
N GLY A 750 44.60 -28.25 -72.06
CA GLY A 750 45.20 -29.54 -72.36
C GLY A 750 46.34 -29.34 -73.35
N THR A 751 47.57 -29.66 -72.96
CA THR A 751 48.71 -29.68 -73.88
C THR A 751 48.62 -30.90 -74.78
N THR A 752 48.27 -30.72 -76.05
CA THR A 752 48.69 -31.64 -77.11
C THR A 752 50.11 -31.27 -77.51
N ALA A 753 51.11 -32.02 -77.06
CA ALA A 753 52.41 -32.03 -77.72
C ALA A 753 53.12 -33.37 -77.55
N SER A 754 53.29 -34.03 -78.68
CA SER A 754 54.37 -34.97 -78.96
C SER A 754 55.71 -34.40 -78.47
N GLY A 755 56.41 -35.17 -77.65
CA GLY A 755 57.87 -35.14 -77.52
C GLY A 755 58.52 -33.82 -77.09
N ALA A 756 58.35 -33.42 -75.83
CA ALA A 756 59.35 -32.60 -75.12
C ALA A 756 59.24 -32.78 -73.61
N THR A 757 60.32 -33.25 -72.98
CA THR A 757 60.45 -33.46 -71.54
C THR A 757 60.74 -32.15 -70.81
N THR A 758 59.70 -31.39 -70.46
CA THR A 758 59.76 -30.34 -69.43
C THR A 758 58.37 -30.14 -68.83
N ASN A 759 58.13 -30.67 -67.63
CA ASN A 759 56.92 -30.39 -66.84
C ASN A 759 57.06 -29.01 -66.18
N GLY A 760 56.70 -27.95 -66.89
CA GLY A 760 56.44 -26.64 -66.32
C GLY A 760 54.93 -26.38 -66.29
N LEU A 761 54.32 -26.31 -65.10
CA LEU A 761 52.97 -25.76 -64.95
C LEU A 761 53.03 -24.25 -65.23
N PHE A 762 52.35 -23.80 -66.28
CA PHE A 762 52.12 -22.39 -66.55
C PHE A 762 50.79 -21.95 -65.92
N TRP A 763 50.85 -20.91 -65.09
CA TRP A 763 49.67 -20.18 -64.61
C TRP A 763 49.68 -18.80 -65.25
N VAL A 764 48.61 -18.45 -65.98
CA VAL A 764 48.36 -17.08 -66.44
C VAL A 764 47.14 -16.59 -65.67
N ILE A 765 47.30 -15.52 -64.89
CA ILE A 765 46.18 -14.79 -64.29
C ILE A 765 45.70 -13.81 -65.37
N ALA A 766 44.51 -14.04 -65.91
CA ALA A 766 43.82 -13.06 -66.75
C ALA A 766 42.85 -12.27 -65.87
N GLY A 767 43.32 -11.14 -65.32
CA GLY A 767 42.48 -10.11 -64.73
C GLY A 767 42.54 -8.86 -65.60
N GLY A 768 41.39 -8.30 -65.95
CA GLY A 768 41.31 -7.01 -66.64
C GLY A 768 41.95 -5.90 -65.82
N LEU A 769 42.76 -5.08 -66.48
CA LEU A 769 43.54 -3.94 -65.98
C LEU A 769 44.88 -4.29 -65.30
N GLY A 770 45.97 -4.22 -66.07
CA GLY A 770 47.35 -4.06 -65.58
C GLY A 770 48.14 -5.36 -65.40
N LEU A 771 49.02 -5.67 -66.37
CA LEU A 771 49.97 -6.78 -66.30
C LEU A 771 50.98 -6.59 -65.14
N PHE A 772 50.87 -7.37 -64.07
CA PHE A 772 51.99 -7.73 -63.20
C PHE A 772 52.22 -9.24 -63.28
N SER A 773 53.37 -9.66 -63.80
CA SER A 773 53.77 -11.06 -63.83
C SER A 773 54.54 -11.40 -62.55
N LEU A 774 53.95 -12.19 -61.64
CA LEU A 774 54.66 -12.80 -60.53
C LEU A 774 55.31 -14.11 -61.02
N LEU A 775 56.63 -14.11 -61.19
CA LEU A 775 57.41 -15.30 -61.55
C LEU A 775 57.81 -16.05 -60.26
N VAL A 776 57.14 -17.15 -59.93
CA VAL A 776 57.60 -18.07 -58.88
C VAL A 776 58.36 -19.22 -59.53
N VAL A 777 59.69 -19.19 -59.47
CA VAL A 777 60.56 -20.31 -59.90
C VAL A 777 60.84 -21.21 -58.70
N TRP A 778 60.34 -22.45 -58.74
CA TRP A 778 60.80 -23.50 -57.82
C TRP A 778 62.08 -24.13 -58.39
N ARG A 779 63.24 -23.80 -57.82
CA ARG A 779 64.52 -24.46 -58.16
C ARG A 779 64.75 -25.62 -57.20
N ARG A 780 64.55 -26.87 -57.65
CA ARG A 780 65.04 -28.06 -56.92
C ARG A 780 66.57 -28.03 -56.91
N ARG A 781 67.16 -27.86 -55.72
CA ARG A 781 68.61 -27.96 -55.50
C ARG A 781 68.99 -29.44 -55.54
N GLN A 782 69.76 -29.87 -56.55
CA GLN A 782 70.49 -31.14 -56.47
C GLN A 782 71.74 -30.92 -55.62
N GLU A 783 71.84 -31.62 -54.50
CA GLU A 783 73.10 -31.73 -53.76
C GLU A 783 73.83 -33.00 -54.21
N SER A 784 75.01 -32.79 -54.79
CA SER A 784 76.02 -33.79 -55.12
C SER A 784 76.93 -33.95 -53.90
N THR A 785 77.11 -35.18 -53.42
CA THR A 785 78.28 -35.59 -52.65
C THR A 785 78.84 -36.86 -53.27
N ASN A 786 79.97 -36.73 -53.99
CA ASN A 786 80.83 -37.84 -54.37
C ASN A 786 81.94 -37.96 -53.32
N GLY A 787 82.07 -39.15 -52.72
CA GLY A 787 83.35 -39.82 -52.49
C GLY A 787 83.15 -41.24 -53.02
N SER A 788 84.02 -41.86 -53.82
CA SER A 788 85.43 -41.62 -54.20
C SER A 788 85.61 -41.21 -55.65
#